data_AF-U2WCJ9-F1
#
_entry.id   AF-U2WCJ9-F1
#
_cell.length_a   1.000
_cell.length_b   1.000
_cell.length_c   1.000
_cell.angle_alpha   90.00
_cell.angle_beta   90.00
_cell.angle_gamma   90.00
#
_symmetry.space_group_name_H-M   'P 1'
#
loop_
_entity.id
_entity.type
_entity.pdbx_description
1 polymer ?
#
loop_
_entity_poly.entity_id
_entity_poly.type
_entity_poly.pdbx_seq_one_letter_code
_entity_poly.pdbx_strand_id
1 'polypeptide(L)'
;MKRSKQHLLRAAVVAALTAGAISASLPALPVTAYAAPAAAAQEATRTVVLTGTVQMKAGAPKDWDPASAATRMEDIGNGFYRFTADLPAGTYYYKVAVGGSWAENYGLDGNFDGANVQLTLPEATRVTFYYNDRTHQIADSTRYVLQEDEALPILQGDGIPDGTILRDDTLGMLYQATVQMDVGDHAVKIMQQGEAPMAQTVHIKKAGPVSFYYDGKTRHLIVDDGSIHESELLHDTWDSAYRKPFEAIPAGSPITLSVAAGAGDVQQAKLFIARAKVTANGGDEYNPDFSAGTNETVPMKKTRTENGRDIWSVTIAPKEAGLYGYKFLLDDTKEYGDDMKPGHTGAAKLRDARLFPLTVYRADFKTPDWAKEAVTYQIFPDRFYNGDPKNDAARQFARAAQPIQHRAWGDLPANYSKTPEADGDKWECNDFFGGDIKGITKKLDYLQSLGITAIYVNPMSSASSNHRYDAVDYTKIDPILGTMDDFRALVHEMDKRHMHLIMDGVFNHVGDDSIYFDRYGKYKTVGAYEYWSRIYDLQNEKHLSLSAAKEEAKKELLAEGQVFSPYHFEDWFEIRNEKAKDSMGEKYAYHDWQGYDSLTPFADRDYPGSEAGTKSSDLGDYLLYGRDKDRGVLTRWFSEGLSGWRLDVAKEVPPGFWARVRDEVKKQATPDGKAPLLLGEIWQDGSQFLTGDTFDSVMNYKLSFALGDLFLLRGDAKAADEELTILRQNYPKEALYDLMNIVGSHDTVRAIYKFGGGKETVAQPGKTDFDYALGKARLKLAAIFLMGYPGMPTIYYGDEAGVYGSADPDCRRTYPWGKEDKELLAFYKKLIGIRNAHKALFAYGDLKTLKAEGDVYAYSRMAADGSCGIVALNRGAARTITFSLPASLAGTSFHDALTGYACTAKDGNLSLPLGKNQGMMLLMEK
;
A
#
# COMPACT_ATOMS: atom_id res chain seq x y z
N MET A 1 10.58 -9.81 -7.31
CA MET A 1 9.65 -10.47 -8.27
C MET A 1 9.11 -11.82 -7.76
N LYS A 2 8.54 -11.88 -6.54
CA LYS A 2 7.79 -13.06 -6.04
C LYS A 2 6.38 -12.77 -5.48
N ARG A 3 5.98 -11.50 -5.27
CA ARG A 3 4.62 -11.15 -4.79
C ARG A 3 3.57 -10.87 -5.87
N SER A 4 3.91 -10.75 -7.15
CA SER A 4 2.89 -10.50 -8.20
C SER A 4 2.06 -11.74 -8.58
N LYS A 5 2.42 -12.94 -8.12
CA LYS A 5 1.71 -14.19 -8.46
C LYS A 5 0.55 -14.56 -7.52
N GLN A 6 0.39 -13.91 -6.36
CA GLN A 6 -0.67 -14.26 -5.40
C GLN A 6 -1.98 -13.46 -5.56
N HIS A 7 -2.04 -12.47 -6.46
CA HIS A 7 -3.24 -11.64 -6.64
C HIS A 7 -3.98 -11.82 -7.98
N LEU A 8 -3.60 -12.79 -8.81
CA LEU A 8 -4.14 -12.98 -10.18
C LEU A 8 -4.95 -14.27 -10.43
N LEU A 9 -5.25 -15.07 -9.40
CA LEU A 9 -6.06 -16.30 -9.52
C LEU A 9 -7.46 -16.12 -8.91
N ARG A 10 -8.21 -15.10 -9.33
CA ARG A 10 -9.67 -14.99 -9.10
C ARG A 10 -10.34 -14.26 -10.28
N ALA A 11 -10.37 -14.88 -11.46
CA ALA A 11 -11.28 -14.52 -12.55
C ALA A 11 -11.17 -15.51 -13.73
N ALA A 12 -11.67 -16.74 -13.58
CA ALA A 12 -11.83 -17.64 -14.73
C ALA A 12 -12.83 -18.77 -14.50
N VAL A 13 -14.12 -18.48 -14.26
CA VAL A 13 -15.23 -19.29 -14.82
C VAL A 13 -16.44 -18.37 -14.90
N VAL A 14 -16.94 -18.10 -16.12
CA VAL A 14 -18.36 -18.02 -16.53
C VAL A 14 -18.39 -17.26 -17.86
N ALA A 15 -18.40 -17.99 -18.97
CA ALA A 15 -18.98 -17.55 -20.24
C ALA A 15 -19.19 -18.77 -21.14
N ALA A 16 -20.43 -19.27 -21.18
CA ALA A 16 -21.11 -19.69 -22.41
C ALA A 16 -22.49 -20.26 -22.07
N LEU A 17 -23.55 -19.52 -22.38
CA LEU A 17 -24.57 -19.91 -23.37
C LEU A 17 -25.69 -18.87 -23.41
N THR A 18 -25.83 -18.25 -24.57
CA THR A 18 -26.91 -17.32 -24.93
C THR A 18 -28.08 -18.04 -25.60
N ALA A 19 -29.27 -17.46 -25.40
CA ALA A 19 -30.46 -17.42 -26.25
C ALA A 19 -31.57 -18.46 -26.03
N GLY A 20 -32.79 -17.93 -25.79
CA GLY A 20 -34.06 -18.67 -25.91
C GLY A 20 -35.17 -18.12 -25.01
N ALA A 21 -35.83 -17.02 -25.43
CA ALA A 21 -37.02 -16.49 -24.77
C ALA A 21 -38.24 -17.40 -25.00
N ILE A 22 -38.93 -17.81 -23.93
CA ILE A 22 -40.35 -18.23 -23.96
C ILE A 22 -41.02 -17.74 -22.68
N SER A 23 -42.10 -16.96 -22.84
CA SER A 23 -42.99 -16.54 -21.76
C SER A 23 -43.87 -17.70 -21.31
N ALA A 24 -43.98 -17.92 -19.99
CA ALA A 24 -45.12 -18.59 -19.40
C ALA A 24 -45.31 -18.10 -17.96
N SER A 25 -46.36 -17.30 -17.77
CA SER A 25 -47.02 -17.02 -16.49
C SER A 25 -47.56 -18.30 -15.86
N LEU A 26 -47.44 -18.47 -14.53
CA LEU A 26 -48.37 -19.19 -13.62
C LEU A 26 -47.83 -19.15 -12.16
N PRO A 27 -48.66 -19.38 -11.11
CA PRO A 27 -49.09 -18.37 -10.15
C PRO A 27 -48.47 -18.49 -8.74
N ALA A 28 -48.70 -17.46 -7.92
CA ALA A 28 -48.39 -17.42 -6.50
C ALA A 28 -49.18 -18.46 -5.70
N LEU A 29 -48.51 -19.17 -4.79
CA LEU A 29 -49.08 -19.98 -3.72
C LEU A 29 -48.28 -19.78 -2.41
N PRO A 30 -48.90 -19.99 -1.24
CA PRO A 30 -48.66 -19.20 -0.02
C PRO A 30 -47.48 -19.69 0.82
N VAL A 31 -46.87 -18.76 1.55
CA VAL A 31 -45.90 -19.05 2.62
C VAL A 31 -46.64 -19.65 3.81
N THR A 32 -46.66 -20.97 3.92
CA THR A 32 -47.01 -21.66 5.16
C THR A 32 -45.78 -21.73 6.04
N ALA A 33 -45.89 -21.13 7.24
CA ALA A 33 -44.91 -21.24 8.31
C ALA A 33 -44.63 -22.72 8.63
N TYR A 34 -43.38 -23.14 8.51
CA TYR A 34 -42.92 -24.45 8.99
C TYR A 34 -42.30 -24.25 10.37
N ALA A 35 -43.03 -24.68 11.39
CA ALA A 35 -42.45 -24.93 12.71
C ALA A 35 -41.43 -26.07 12.57
N ALA A 36 -40.19 -25.82 13.01
CA ALA A 36 -39.15 -26.85 13.06
C ALA A 36 -39.53 -27.90 14.12
N PRO A 37 -39.58 -29.21 13.79
CA PRO A 37 -39.63 -30.23 14.80
C PRO A 37 -38.23 -30.41 15.40
N ALA A 38 -38.15 -30.43 16.73
CA ALA A 38 -37.00 -30.96 17.44
C ALA A 38 -36.80 -32.43 17.04
N ALA A 39 -35.79 -32.69 16.23
CA ALA A 39 -35.28 -34.01 15.94
C ALA A 39 -33.76 -33.96 16.06
N ALA A 40 -33.20 -34.70 17.02
CA ALA A 40 -31.77 -34.96 17.08
C ALA A 40 -31.38 -35.73 15.80
N ALA A 41 -30.83 -35.00 14.82
CA ALA A 41 -30.21 -35.58 13.65
C ALA A 41 -28.81 -36.06 14.06
N GLN A 42 -28.56 -37.36 13.85
CA GLN A 42 -27.22 -37.92 13.96
C GLN A 42 -26.40 -37.34 12.79
N GLU A 43 -25.51 -36.38 13.07
CA GLU A 43 -24.63 -35.74 12.08
C GLU A 43 -23.84 -36.83 11.33
N ALA A 44 -23.96 -36.87 10.00
CA ALA A 44 -23.14 -37.75 9.18
C ALA A 44 -21.69 -37.26 9.22
N THR A 45 -20.77 -38.07 9.76
CA THR A 45 -19.36 -37.74 9.93
C THR A 45 -18.73 -37.37 8.57
N ARG A 46 -18.33 -36.11 8.39
CA ARG A 46 -17.75 -35.63 7.13
C ARG A 46 -16.27 -35.98 7.09
N THR A 47 -15.72 -36.19 5.89
CA THR A 47 -14.27 -36.34 5.74
C THR A 47 -13.62 -34.97 5.74
N VAL A 48 -12.95 -34.62 6.83
CA VAL A 48 -12.22 -33.36 7.00
C VAL A 48 -10.71 -33.64 6.95
N VAL A 49 -9.98 -32.86 6.16
CA VAL A 49 -8.54 -33.08 5.91
C VAL A 49 -7.76 -31.78 6.09
N LEU A 50 -6.71 -31.83 6.91
CA LEU A 50 -5.73 -30.75 7.01
C LEU A 50 -4.86 -30.78 5.75
N THR A 51 -4.82 -29.66 5.02
CA THR A 51 -4.15 -29.54 3.73
C THR A 51 -3.17 -28.39 3.71
N GLY A 52 -2.03 -28.55 3.06
CA GLY A 52 -1.02 -27.49 2.99
C GLY A 52 0.40 -27.99 3.00
N THR A 53 1.37 -27.09 3.23
CA THR A 53 2.80 -27.43 3.35
C THR A 53 3.14 -28.18 4.64
N VAL A 54 2.15 -28.36 5.52
CA VAL A 54 2.23 -29.20 6.72
C VAL A 54 2.16 -30.69 6.39
N GLN A 55 1.58 -31.08 5.25
CA GLN A 55 1.19 -32.47 5.00
C GLN A 55 2.38 -33.40 4.82
N MET A 56 3.39 -33.03 4.02
CA MET A 56 4.58 -33.86 3.86
C MET A 56 5.34 -34.02 5.17
N LYS A 57 5.38 -32.97 6.00
CA LYS A 57 6.00 -33.05 7.33
C LYS A 57 5.20 -33.92 8.30
N ALA A 58 3.88 -33.98 8.12
CA ALA A 58 2.97 -34.86 8.85
C ALA A 58 2.85 -36.28 8.26
N GLY A 59 3.70 -36.65 7.28
CA GLY A 59 3.78 -38.01 6.74
C GLY A 59 2.92 -38.30 5.50
N ALA A 60 2.33 -37.27 4.87
CA ALA A 60 1.63 -37.42 3.60
C ALA A 60 2.63 -37.51 2.41
N PRO A 61 2.24 -38.15 1.29
CA PRO A 61 3.13 -38.30 0.13
C PRO A 61 3.40 -36.99 -0.64
N LYS A 62 2.55 -35.98 -0.49
CA LYS A 62 2.69 -34.65 -1.10
C LYS A 62 1.91 -33.60 -0.30
N ASP A 63 2.27 -32.34 -0.51
CA ASP A 63 1.53 -31.18 0.01
C ASP A 63 0.29 -30.85 -0.85
N TRP A 64 -0.64 -30.11 -0.27
CA TRP A 64 -1.88 -29.63 -0.90
C TRP A 64 -2.77 -30.75 -1.49
N ASP A 65 -2.87 -31.87 -0.78
CA ASP A 65 -3.73 -33.00 -1.15
C ASP A 65 -5.00 -33.06 -0.29
N PRO A 66 -6.16 -32.61 -0.80
CA PRO A 66 -7.42 -32.63 -0.05
C PRO A 66 -7.97 -34.03 0.19
N ALA A 67 -7.45 -35.05 -0.49
CA ALA A 67 -7.86 -36.44 -0.31
C ALA A 67 -6.91 -37.24 0.61
N SER A 68 -5.88 -36.59 1.17
CA SER A 68 -4.87 -37.28 1.97
C SER A 68 -5.47 -37.95 3.20
N ALA A 69 -5.36 -39.28 3.26
CA ALA A 69 -5.73 -40.03 4.46
C ALA A 69 -4.78 -39.78 5.64
N ALA A 70 -3.52 -39.41 5.37
CA ALA A 70 -2.49 -39.21 6.39
C ALA A 70 -2.74 -37.96 7.26
N THR A 71 -3.48 -36.98 6.74
CA THR A 71 -3.83 -35.75 7.46
C THR A 71 -5.33 -35.58 7.64
N ARG A 72 -6.07 -36.68 7.65
CA ARG A 72 -7.50 -36.69 8.00
C ARG A 72 -7.66 -36.28 9.46
N MET A 73 -8.53 -35.31 9.70
CA MET A 73 -8.82 -34.82 11.05
C MET A 73 -9.79 -35.78 11.75
N GLU A 74 -9.57 -36.00 13.05
CA GLU A 74 -10.42 -36.77 13.96
C GLU A 74 -11.65 -35.95 14.34
N ASP A 75 -12.85 -36.49 14.17
CA ASP A 75 -14.08 -35.90 14.71
C ASP A 75 -14.11 -36.09 16.22
N ILE A 76 -14.16 -34.98 16.96
CA ILE A 76 -14.19 -34.95 18.42
C ILE A 76 -15.54 -34.51 18.97
N GLY A 77 -16.58 -34.49 18.13
CA GLY A 77 -17.95 -34.14 18.50
C GLY A 77 -18.27 -32.65 18.44
N ASN A 78 -19.56 -32.33 18.48
CA ASN A 78 -20.10 -30.96 18.40
C ASN A 78 -19.64 -30.16 17.15
N GLY A 79 -19.31 -30.87 16.06
CA GLY A 79 -18.78 -30.28 14.84
C GLY A 79 -17.28 -29.99 14.89
N PHE A 80 -16.57 -30.27 15.99
CA PHE A 80 -15.13 -30.06 16.07
C PHE A 80 -14.34 -31.23 15.49
N TYR A 81 -13.26 -30.89 14.80
CA TYR A 81 -12.28 -31.82 14.27
C TYR A 81 -10.88 -31.42 14.75
N ARG A 82 -10.02 -32.40 15.01
CA ARG A 82 -8.61 -32.15 15.37
C ARG A 82 -7.63 -33.00 14.59
N PHE A 83 -6.42 -32.49 14.38
CA PHE A 83 -5.29 -33.27 13.89
C PHE A 83 -4.01 -32.83 14.61
N THR A 84 -3.14 -33.76 14.98
CA THR A 84 -1.89 -33.43 15.70
C THR A 84 -0.67 -33.97 14.96
N ALA A 85 0.35 -33.14 14.80
CA ALA A 85 1.62 -33.51 14.20
C ALA A 85 2.81 -32.85 14.90
N ASP A 86 3.94 -33.54 14.92
CA ASP A 86 5.23 -32.97 15.33
C ASP A 86 5.87 -32.29 14.11
N LEU A 87 5.98 -30.97 14.13
CA LEU A 87 6.47 -30.17 13.01
C LEU A 87 7.85 -29.57 13.33
N PRO A 88 8.85 -29.66 12.43
CA PRO A 88 10.12 -28.95 12.58
C PRO A 88 9.95 -27.43 12.65
N ALA A 89 11.00 -26.72 13.07
CA ALA A 89 11.08 -25.27 12.94
C ALA A 89 10.87 -24.84 11.47
N GLY A 90 10.14 -23.77 11.24
CA GLY A 90 9.86 -23.25 9.92
C GLY A 90 8.48 -22.59 9.77
N THR A 91 8.23 -22.05 8.59
CA THR A 91 6.94 -21.46 8.21
C THR A 91 6.14 -22.44 7.36
N TYR A 92 4.89 -22.63 7.75
CA TYR A 92 3.92 -23.50 7.11
C TYR A 92 2.67 -22.73 6.70
N TYR A 93 2.01 -23.23 5.66
CA TYR A 93 0.73 -22.71 5.17
C TYR A 93 -0.27 -23.85 5.11
N TYR A 94 -1.48 -23.64 5.62
CA TYR A 94 -2.50 -24.69 5.63
C TYR A 94 -3.94 -24.18 5.46
N LYS A 95 -4.83 -25.11 5.16
CA LYS A 95 -6.29 -24.99 5.01
C LYS A 95 -6.95 -26.29 5.47
N VAL A 96 -8.27 -26.25 5.59
CA VAL A 96 -9.09 -27.45 5.82
C VAL A 96 -9.92 -27.73 4.58
N ALA A 97 -9.81 -28.94 4.03
CA ALA A 97 -10.63 -29.41 2.92
C ALA A 97 -11.70 -30.37 3.44
N VAL A 98 -12.92 -30.26 2.92
CA VAL A 98 -14.06 -31.07 3.32
C VAL A 98 -14.55 -31.93 2.15
N GLY A 99 -14.86 -33.19 2.42
CA GLY A 99 -15.33 -34.15 1.41
C GLY A 99 -14.24 -34.71 0.51
N GLY A 100 -12.96 -34.56 0.86
CA GLY A 100 -11.85 -35.16 0.11
C GLY A 100 -11.50 -34.44 -1.21
N SER A 101 -11.98 -33.21 -1.41
CA SER A 101 -11.71 -32.42 -2.61
C SER A 101 -11.61 -30.93 -2.29
N TRP A 102 -11.25 -30.10 -3.26
CA TRP A 102 -11.24 -28.63 -3.11
C TRP A 102 -12.61 -27.97 -3.27
N ALA A 103 -13.67 -28.75 -3.56
CA ALA A 103 -15.01 -28.21 -3.79
C ALA A 103 -15.56 -27.46 -2.56
N GLU A 104 -15.14 -27.87 -1.36
CA GLU A 104 -15.41 -27.18 -0.11
C GLU A 104 -14.11 -27.11 0.70
N ASN A 105 -13.63 -25.91 0.96
CA ASN A 105 -12.42 -25.69 1.73
C ASN A 105 -12.48 -24.35 2.45
N TYR A 106 -11.81 -24.28 3.59
CA TYR A 106 -11.79 -23.12 4.45
C TYR A 106 -10.34 -22.74 4.78
N GLY A 107 -10.10 -21.43 4.81
CA GLY A 107 -8.78 -20.84 5.03
C GLY A 107 -8.79 -19.83 6.17
N LEU A 108 -7.96 -18.80 6.07
CA LEU A 108 -7.87 -17.69 7.03
C LEU A 108 -9.25 -17.13 7.38
N ASP A 109 -9.50 -16.97 8.67
CA ASP A 109 -10.76 -16.55 9.31
C ASP A 109 -11.97 -17.45 9.01
N GLY A 110 -11.74 -18.71 8.60
CA GLY A 110 -12.78 -19.67 8.26
C GLY A 110 -13.51 -19.37 6.94
N ASN A 111 -12.93 -18.52 6.10
CA ASN A 111 -13.56 -18.12 4.83
C ASN A 111 -13.59 -19.28 3.83
N PHE A 112 -14.73 -19.47 3.16
CA PHE A 112 -14.85 -20.39 2.03
C PHE A 112 -13.88 -19.99 0.91
N ASP A 113 -13.06 -20.94 0.48
CA ASP A 113 -11.94 -20.70 -0.43
C ASP A 113 -11.05 -19.52 0.00
N GLY A 114 -10.89 -19.35 1.31
CA GLY A 114 -10.14 -18.26 1.95
C GLY A 114 -8.63 -18.33 1.68
N ALA A 115 -7.88 -17.33 2.14
CA ALA A 115 -6.41 -17.37 2.06
C ALA A 115 -5.83 -18.53 2.90
N ASN A 116 -4.57 -18.90 2.71
CA ASN A 116 -3.94 -19.92 3.55
C ASN A 116 -3.68 -19.37 4.96
N VAL A 117 -3.85 -20.20 5.99
CA VAL A 117 -3.42 -19.88 7.36
C VAL A 117 -1.90 -20.07 7.45
N GLN A 118 -1.18 -19.06 7.93
CA GLN A 118 0.27 -19.14 8.13
C GLN A 118 0.60 -19.51 9.60
N LEU A 119 1.41 -20.54 9.77
CA LEU A 119 1.97 -20.98 11.05
C LEU A 119 3.49 -20.84 10.99
N THR A 120 4.12 -20.20 11.98
CA THR A 120 5.58 -20.11 12.06
C THR A 120 6.04 -20.68 13.39
N LEU A 121 6.93 -21.67 13.33
CA LEU A 121 7.47 -22.36 14.49
C LEU A 121 8.96 -22.01 14.62
N PRO A 122 9.40 -21.39 15.74
CA PRO A 122 10.81 -21.06 15.95
C PRO A 122 11.67 -22.31 16.23
N GLU A 123 11.04 -23.38 16.71
CA GLU A 123 11.67 -24.66 17.01
C GLU A 123 10.71 -25.82 16.68
N ALA A 124 11.20 -27.06 16.73
CA ALA A 124 10.34 -28.22 16.53
C ALA A 124 9.24 -28.25 17.60
N THR A 125 7.98 -28.27 17.18
CA THR A 125 6.83 -28.13 18.07
C THR A 125 5.76 -29.17 17.72
N ARG A 126 5.14 -29.74 18.74
CA ARG A 126 3.93 -30.56 18.58
C ARG A 126 2.72 -29.64 18.44
N VAL A 127 2.08 -29.65 17.27
CA VAL A 127 0.98 -28.75 16.93
C VAL A 127 -0.31 -29.53 16.77
N THR A 128 -1.37 -29.10 17.45
CA THR A 128 -2.74 -29.58 17.24
C THR A 128 -3.49 -28.53 16.43
N PHE A 129 -4.10 -28.95 15.32
CA PHE A 129 -4.94 -28.15 14.44
C PHE A 129 -6.41 -28.43 14.77
N TYR A 130 -7.22 -27.39 14.86
CA TYR A 130 -8.64 -27.46 15.17
C TYR A 130 -9.47 -26.89 14.01
N TYR A 131 -10.63 -27.48 13.77
CA TYR A 131 -11.63 -27.00 12.82
C TYR A 131 -13.02 -27.21 13.39
N ASN A 132 -13.93 -26.25 13.25
CA ASN A 132 -15.34 -26.43 13.58
C ASN A 132 -16.18 -26.41 12.28
N ASP A 133 -16.91 -27.49 11.99
CA ASP A 133 -17.65 -27.63 10.73
C ASP A 133 -18.92 -26.79 10.65
N ARG A 134 -19.38 -26.22 11.77
CA ARG A 134 -20.56 -25.34 11.80
C ARG A 134 -20.20 -23.88 11.54
N THR A 135 -19.08 -23.41 12.09
CA THR A 135 -18.60 -22.03 11.95
C THR A 135 -17.49 -21.88 10.91
N HIS A 136 -16.93 -23.00 10.47
CA HIS A 136 -15.78 -23.13 9.58
C HIS A 136 -14.49 -22.49 10.12
N GLN A 137 -14.46 -22.08 11.39
CA GLN A 137 -13.28 -21.51 12.02
C GLN A 137 -12.18 -22.56 12.15
N ILE A 138 -10.94 -22.09 12.01
CA ILE A 138 -9.72 -22.91 12.04
C ILE A 138 -8.76 -22.27 13.04
N ALA A 139 -8.15 -23.10 13.89
CA ALA A 139 -7.11 -22.65 14.82
C ALA A 139 -6.01 -23.70 14.95
N ASP A 140 -4.92 -23.33 15.62
CA ASP A 140 -3.85 -24.24 15.98
C ASP A 140 -3.36 -23.98 17.42
N SER A 141 -2.71 -24.98 18.01
CA SER A 141 -2.31 -24.99 19.41
C SER A 141 -1.22 -23.98 19.78
N THR A 142 -0.64 -23.25 18.81
CA THR A 142 0.24 -22.13 19.12
C THR A 142 -0.52 -20.86 19.52
N ARG A 143 -1.83 -20.81 19.24
CA ARG A 143 -2.69 -19.65 19.51
C ARG A 143 -3.95 -19.99 20.30
N TYR A 144 -4.40 -21.24 20.27
CA TYR A 144 -5.66 -21.66 20.87
C TYR A 144 -5.62 -23.10 21.38
N VAL A 145 -6.14 -23.35 22.58
CA VAL A 145 -6.31 -24.71 23.12
C VAL A 145 -7.80 -24.93 23.39
N LEU A 146 -8.38 -25.89 22.67
CA LEU A 146 -9.77 -26.29 22.88
C LEU A 146 -9.92 -26.92 24.27
N GLN A 147 -10.90 -26.47 25.04
CA GLN A 147 -11.18 -26.95 26.39
C GLN A 147 -12.17 -28.12 26.35
N GLU A 148 -11.98 -29.08 27.25
CA GLU A 148 -12.96 -30.15 27.52
C GLU A 148 -14.19 -29.58 28.25
N ASP A 149 -15.33 -30.28 28.15
CA ASP A 149 -16.62 -29.82 28.64
C ASP A 149 -16.62 -29.44 30.14
N GLU A 150 -15.86 -30.14 30.98
CA GLU A 150 -15.77 -29.87 32.41
C GLU A 150 -15.04 -28.55 32.74
N ALA A 151 -14.19 -28.07 31.82
CA ALA A 151 -13.44 -26.83 31.94
C ALA A 151 -14.15 -25.63 31.27
N LEU A 152 -15.25 -25.88 30.56
CA LEU A 152 -16.02 -24.83 29.90
C LEU A 152 -16.80 -23.96 30.90
N PRO A 153 -17.04 -22.69 30.58
CA PRO A 153 -17.86 -21.81 31.40
C PRO A 153 -19.32 -22.29 31.46
N ILE A 154 -19.94 -22.19 32.64
CA ILE A 154 -21.34 -22.54 32.91
C ILE A 154 -22.11 -21.28 33.23
N LEU A 155 -23.22 -21.05 32.51
CA LEU A 155 -24.19 -19.99 32.75
C LEU A 155 -25.20 -20.45 33.79
N GLN A 156 -25.45 -19.61 34.80
CA GLN A 156 -26.44 -19.83 35.84
C GLN A 156 -27.19 -18.53 36.12
N GLY A 157 -28.43 -18.61 36.59
CA GLY A 157 -29.20 -17.42 36.93
C GLY A 157 -30.69 -17.63 36.90
N ASP A 158 -31.43 -16.56 37.19
CA ASP A 158 -32.90 -16.58 37.16
C ASP A 158 -33.38 -16.89 35.73
N GLY A 159 -34.25 -17.90 35.58
CA GLY A 159 -34.77 -18.33 34.29
C GLY A 159 -33.82 -19.16 33.42
N ILE A 160 -32.60 -19.45 33.89
CA ILE A 160 -31.58 -20.20 33.13
C ILE A 160 -31.55 -21.66 33.57
N PRO A 161 -31.65 -22.64 32.65
CA PRO A 161 -31.54 -24.06 33.00
C PRO A 161 -30.21 -24.40 33.70
N ASP A 162 -30.29 -25.20 34.76
CA ASP A 162 -29.12 -25.67 35.48
C ASP A 162 -28.15 -26.42 34.56
N GLY A 163 -26.86 -26.08 34.66
CA GLY A 163 -25.80 -26.72 33.87
C GLY A 163 -25.71 -26.25 32.42
N THR A 164 -26.21 -25.06 32.08
CA THR A 164 -26.06 -24.48 30.75
C THR A 164 -24.57 -24.18 30.44
N ILE A 165 -23.94 -25.02 29.63
CA ILE A 165 -22.53 -24.86 29.21
C ILE A 165 -22.45 -23.86 28.06
N LEU A 166 -21.53 -22.89 28.14
CA LEU A 166 -21.18 -22.02 27.02
C LEU A 166 -20.04 -22.63 26.21
N ARG A 167 -20.22 -22.77 24.89
CA ARG A 167 -19.27 -23.43 23.98
C ARG A 167 -18.60 -22.43 23.06
N ASP A 168 -17.30 -22.58 22.81
CA ASP A 168 -16.55 -21.71 21.90
C ASP A 168 -16.48 -22.31 20.49
N ASP A 169 -17.58 -22.19 19.74
CA ASP A 169 -17.64 -22.64 18.35
C ASP A 169 -16.77 -21.79 17.42
N THR A 170 -16.28 -20.63 17.88
CA THR A 170 -15.46 -19.70 17.11
C THR A 170 -13.96 -19.98 17.18
N LEU A 171 -13.53 -20.88 18.08
CA LEU A 171 -12.11 -21.10 18.40
C LEU A 171 -11.39 -19.81 18.80
N GLY A 172 -12.13 -18.86 19.38
CA GLY A 172 -11.71 -17.49 19.66
C GLY A 172 -11.69 -17.13 21.14
N MET A 173 -12.03 -18.08 22.01
CA MET A 173 -12.37 -17.90 23.43
C MET A 173 -13.66 -17.09 23.66
N LEU A 174 -14.58 -17.12 22.69
CA LEU A 174 -15.89 -16.51 22.80
C LEU A 174 -16.94 -17.61 22.98
N TYR A 175 -17.24 -17.93 24.23
CA TYR A 175 -18.11 -19.03 24.61
C TYR A 175 -19.57 -18.60 24.51
N GLN A 176 -20.45 -19.40 23.90
CA GLN A 176 -21.84 -19.02 23.68
C GLN A 176 -22.86 -20.09 24.12
N ALA A 177 -24.04 -19.64 24.54
CA ALA A 177 -25.23 -20.45 24.72
C ALA A 177 -26.48 -19.63 24.40
N THR A 178 -27.55 -20.28 23.93
CA THR A 178 -28.84 -19.60 23.70
C THR A 178 -29.90 -20.18 24.62
N VAL A 179 -30.58 -19.33 25.37
CA VAL A 179 -31.55 -19.69 26.42
C VAL A 179 -32.87 -18.96 26.19
N GLN A 180 -34.00 -19.58 26.49
CA GLN A 180 -35.29 -18.90 26.50
C GLN A 180 -35.40 -18.02 27.73
N MET A 181 -35.59 -16.71 27.54
CA MET A 181 -35.69 -15.73 28.61
C MET A 181 -36.98 -14.91 28.50
N ASP A 182 -37.49 -14.48 29.66
CA ASP A 182 -38.59 -13.51 29.74
C ASP A 182 -38.06 -12.07 29.78
N VAL A 183 -38.91 -11.10 29.43
CA VAL A 183 -38.58 -9.65 29.53
C VAL A 183 -38.35 -9.25 30.98
N GLY A 184 -37.30 -8.48 31.25
CA GLY A 184 -37.00 -7.95 32.58
C GLY A 184 -35.52 -8.01 32.95
N ASP A 185 -35.21 -7.66 34.20
CA ASP A 185 -33.88 -7.77 34.78
C ASP A 185 -33.67 -9.18 35.35
N HIS A 186 -32.56 -9.82 34.99
CA HIS A 186 -32.18 -11.15 35.47
C HIS A 186 -30.78 -11.13 36.06
N ALA A 187 -30.59 -11.76 37.22
CA ALA A 187 -29.28 -11.95 37.79
C ALA A 187 -28.64 -13.22 37.20
N VAL A 188 -27.52 -13.05 36.49
CA VAL A 188 -26.80 -14.14 35.82
C VAL A 188 -25.37 -14.25 36.33
N LYS A 189 -24.82 -15.46 36.26
CA LYS A 189 -23.48 -15.82 36.73
C LYS A 189 -22.79 -16.74 35.72
N ILE A 190 -21.48 -16.54 35.60
CA ILE A 190 -20.59 -17.46 34.89
C ILE A 190 -19.67 -18.15 35.91
N MET A 191 -19.67 -19.48 35.87
CA MET A 191 -18.81 -20.34 36.67
C MET A 191 -17.85 -21.07 35.73
N GLN A 192 -16.54 -20.95 35.96
CA GLN A 192 -15.54 -21.67 35.17
C GLN A 192 -14.44 -22.21 36.09
N GLN A 193 -13.99 -23.44 35.85
CA GLN A 193 -12.98 -24.09 36.68
C GLN A 193 -11.68 -23.28 36.70
N GLY A 194 -11.15 -23.01 37.90
CA GLY A 194 -9.91 -22.24 38.08
C GLY A 194 -10.08 -20.72 38.00
N GLU A 195 -11.27 -20.23 37.63
CA GLU A 195 -11.56 -18.81 37.49
C GLU A 195 -12.52 -18.33 38.59
N ALA A 196 -12.40 -17.07 39.01
CA ALA A 196 -13.35 -16.48 39.94
C ALA A 196 -14.77 -16.42 39.32
N PRO A 197 -15.86 -16.65 40.06
CA PRO A 197 -17.21 -16.45 39.55
C PRO A 197 -17.44 -15.01 39.09
N MET A 198 -18.08 -14.84 37.94
CA MET A 198 -18.56 -13.55 37.46
C MET A 198 -20.07 -13.46 37.66
N ALA A 199 -20.58 -12.33 38.14
CA ALA A 199 -22.02 -12.08 38.25
C ALA A 199 -22.36 -10.76 37.55
N GLN A 200 -23.49 -10.73 36.84
CA GLN A 200 -23.97 -9.57 36.10
C GLN A 200 -25.50 -9.54 36.15
N THR A 201 -26.10 -8.35 36.25
CA THR A 201 -27.53 -8.18 35.97
C THR A 201 -27.68 -7.85 34.49
N VAL A 202 -28.56 -8.58 33.81
CA VAL A 202 -28.81 -8.40 32.37
C VAL A 202 -30.26 -8.02 32.17
N HIS A 203 -30.52 -7.10 31.24
CA HIS A 203 -31.86 -6.62 30.93
C HIS A 203 -32.30 -7.18 29.58
N ILE A 204 -33.36 -8.00 29.59
CA ILE A 204 -33.95 -8.59 28.38
C ILE A 204 -35.13 -7.73 27.95
N LYS A 205 -35.08 -7.19 26.73
CA LYS A 205 -36.14 -6.34 26.15
C LYS A 205 -37.18 -7.15 25.38
N LYS A 206 -36.77 -8.30 24.84
CA LYS A 206 -37.63 -9.18 24.03
C LYS A 206 -37.61 -10.60 24.58
N ALA A 207 -38.78 -11.11 24.97
CA ALA A 207 -38.92 -12.51 25.37
C ALA A 207 -38.64 -13.45 24.18
N GLY A 208 -38.03 -14.59 24.48
CA GLY A 208 -37.70 -15.62 23.49
C GLY A 208 -36.25 -16.11 23.61
N PRO A 209 -35.67 -16.65 22.52
CA PRO A 209 -34.29 -17.09 22.52
C PRO A 209 -33.34 -15.90 22.65
N VAL A 210 -32.53 -15.90 23.72
CA VAL A 210 -31.48 -14.92 24.02
C VAL A 210 -30.13 -15.60 23.96
N SER A 211 -29.21 -15.06 23.18
CA SER A 211 -27.85 -15.56 23.06
C SER A 211 -26.93 -14.86 24.06
N PHE A 212 -26.29 -15.66 24.90
CA PHE A 212 -25.27 -15.24 25.86
C PHE A 212 -23.90 -15.57 25.29
N TYR A 213 -23.00 -14.58 25.27
CA TYR A 213 -21.61 -14.78 24.88
C TYR A 213 -20.69 -14.35 26.02
N TYR A 214 -19.86 -15.26 26.51
CA TYR A 214 -18.82 -14.97 27.48
C TYR A 214 -17.47 -14.90 26.76
N ASP A 215 -16.90 -13.71 26.71
CA ASP A 215 -15.53 -13.51 26.25
C ASP A 215 -14.57 -13.90 27.38
N GLY A 216 -13.89 -15.03 27.22
CA GLY A 216 -12.94 -15.54 28.20
C GLY A 216 -11.68 -14.67 28.33
N LYS A 217 -11.33 -13.86 27.33
CA LYS A 217 -10.14 -13.00 27.36
C LYS A 217 -10.38 -11.77 28.23
N THR A 218 -11.55 -11.15 28.09
CA THR A 218 -11.92 -9.92 28.80
C THR A 218 -12.76 -10.18 30.04
N ARG A 219 -13.23 -11.42 30.23
CA ARG A 219 -14.15 -11.85 31.29
C ARG A 219 -15.43 -11.00 31.29
N HIS A 220 -16.07 -10.93 30.13
CA HIS A 220 -17.24 -10.07 29.91
C HIS A 220 -18.40 -10.87 29.29
N LEU A 221 -19.61 -10.67 29.80
CA LEU A 221 -20.83 -11.30 29.29
C LEU A 221 -21.61 -10.33 28.39
N ILE A 222 -21.84 -10.78 27.17
CA ILE A 222 -22.63 -10.14 26.13
C ILE A 222 -23.98 -10.84 26.07
N VAL A 223 -25.06 -10.07 25.95
CA VAL A 223 -26.41 -10.60 25.83
C VAL A 223 -27.07 -10.00 24.60
N ASP A 224 -27.44 -10.87 23.65
CA ASP A 224 -28.17 -10.50 22.43
C ASP A 224 -29.56 -11.15 22.47
N ASP A 225 -30.58 -10.34 22.72
CA ASP A 225 -31.99 -10.73 22.68
C ASP A 225 -32.65 -10.44 21.31
N GLY A 226 -31.85 -10.04 20.32
CA GLY A 226 -32.30 -9.67 18.99
C GLY A 226 -33.05 -8.33 18.94
N SER A 227 -32.90 -7.47 19.96
CA SER A 227 -33.49 -6.13 19.96
C SER A 227 -32.79 -5.12 19.04
N ILE A 228 -31.52 -5.35 18.71
CA ILE A 228 -30.77 -4.51 17.77
C ILE A 228 -30.93 -5.07 16.35
N HIS A 229 -31.74 -4.40 15.53
CA HIS A 229 -31.93 -4.78 14.13
C HIS A 229 -30.76 -4.26 13.29
N GLU A 230 -29.86 -5.16 12.87
CA GLU A 230 -28.65 -4.79 12.11
C GLU A 230 -28.96 -4.05 10.80
N SER A 231 -30.09 -4.35 10.16
CA SER A 231 -30.55 -3.66 8.93
C SER A 231 -30.92 -2.19 9.14
N GLU A 232 -31.13 -1.77 10.39
CA GLU A 232 -31.41 -0.37 10.75
C GLU A 232 -30.16 0.38 11.22
N LEU A 233 -29.01 -0.30 11.31
CA LEU A 233 -27.73 0.32 11.63
C LEU A 233 -27.13 1.00 10.41
N LEU A 234 -26.77 2.28 10.55
CA LEU A 234 -26.14 3.04 9.49
C LEU A 234 -25.15 4.08 10.02
N HIS A 235 -23.92 3.97 9.57
CA HIS A 235 -22.95 5.06 9.55
C HIS A 235 -22.34 5.09 8.15
N ASP A 236 -22.47 6.21 7.44
CA ASP A 236 -21.85 6.42 6.14
C ASP A 236 -20.75 7.49 6.27
N THR A 237 -19.50 7.09 6.08
CA THR A 237 -18.33 7.96 6.18
C THR A 237 -18.31 9.07 5.11
N TRP A 238 -19.07 8.95 4.02
CA TRP A 238 -19.14 9.93 2.93
C TRP A 238 -20.33 10.87 3.05
N ASP A 239 -21.26 10.58 3.96
CA ASP A 239 -22.38 11.45 4.28
C ASP A 239 -22.06 12.35 5.49
N SER A 240 -22.12 13.65 5.24
CA SER A 240 -21.92 14.70 6.26
C SER A 240 -22.88 14.64 7.44
N ALA A 241 -23.99 13.91 7.33
CA ALA A 241 -24.91 13.64 8.44
C ALA A 241 -24.32 12.65 9.48
N TYR A 242 -23.35 11.84 9.08
CA TYR A 242 -22.75 10.78 9.90
C TYR A 242 -21.28 11.02 10.24
N ARG A 243 -20.54 11.74 9.38
CA ARG A 243 -19.15 12.12 9.60
C ARG A 243 -18.90 13.56 9.17
N LYS A 244 -18.50 14.41 10.12
CA LYS A 244 -18.21 15.82 9.83
C LYS A 244 -17.01 16.35 10.62
N PRO A 245 -15.94 16.84 9.97
CA PRO A 245 -15.77 16.92 8.51
C PRO A 245 -15.54 15.53 7.86
N PHE A 246 -15.72 15.48 6.54
CA PHE A 246 -15.45 14.28 5.72
C PHE A 246 -13.96 13.93 5.70
N GLU A 247 -13.13 14.94 5.48
CA GLU A 247 -11.68 14.84 5.29
C GLU A 247 -10.92 14.50 6.58
N ALA A 248 -9.62 14.21 6.45
CA ALA A 248 -8.70 14.17 7.57
C ALA A 248 -8.73 15.49 8.37
N ILE A 249 -8.44 15.44 9.67
CA ILE A 249 -8.54 16.60 10.56
C ILE A 249 -7.20 17.01 11.16
N PRO A 250 -6.95 18.32 11.38
CA PRO A 250 -5.81 18.76 12.17
C PRO A 250 -5.98 18.36 13.64
N ALA A 251 -4.90 18.00 14.31
CA ALA A 251 -4.86 17.69 15.72
C ALA A 251 -5.47 18.83 16.55
N GLY A 252 -6.37 18.47 17.46
CA GLY A 252 -7.15 19.37 18.29
C GLY A 252 -8.42 19.91 17.63
N SER A 253 -8.67 19.66 16.35
CA SER A 253 -9.90 20.08 15.66
C SER A 253 -11.06 19.13 15.95
N PRO A 254 -12.31 19.63 16.01
CA PRO A 254 -13.46 18.80 16.29
C PRO A 254 -13.85 17.93 15.08
N ILE A 255 -14.28 16.70 15.36
CA ILE A 255 -15.00 15.82 14.43
C ILE A 255 -16.25 15.27 15.11
N THR A 256 -17.38 15.37 14.41
CA THR A 256 -18.65 14.77 14.80
C THR A 256 -18.82 13.45 14.08
N LEU A 257 -19.05 12.39 14.85
CA LEU A 257 -19.32 11.03 14.38
C LEU A 257 -20.68 10.58 14.89
N SER A 258 -21.48 10.01 13.99
CA SER A 258 -22.85 9.59 14.30
C SER A 258 -23.17 8.22 13.73
N VAL A 259 -24.05 7.49 14.39
CA VAL A 259 -24.60 6.20 13.93
C VAL A 259 -26.11 6.22 14.11
N ALA A 260 -26.84 5.71 13.13
CA ALA A 260 -28.27 5.46 13.23
C ALA A 260 -28.53 4.03 13.73
N ALA A 261 -29.60 3.85 14.49
CA ALA A 261 -30.17 2.56 14.83
C ALA A 261 -31.70 2.63 14.77
N GLY A 262 -32.39 1.49 14.76
CA GLY A 262 -33.86 1.46 14.87
C GLY A 262 -34.34 2.22 16.12
N ALA A 263 -35.48 2.91 16.03
CA ALA A 263 -35.99 3.70 17.15
C ALA A 263 -36.27 2.81 18.37
N GLY A 264 -35.57 3.06 19.48
CA GLY A 264 -35.66 2.25 20.70
C GLY A 264 -34.82 0.98 20.74
N ASP A 265 -34.19 0.57 19.61
CA ASP A 265 -33.33 -0.62 19.55
C ASP A 265 -32.14 -0.49 20.51
N VAL A 266 -31.51 0.67 20.51
CA VAL A 266 -30.32 1.00 21.31
C VAL A 266 -30.69 1.97 22.43
N GLN A 267 -30.21 1.72 23.65
CA GLN A 267 -30.40 2.57 24.83
C GLN A 267 -29.14 3.39 25.18
N GLN A 268 -27.97 2.88 24.84
CA GLN A 268 -26.67 3.48 25.05
C GLN A 268 -25.76 3.18 23.85
N ALA A 269 -25.24 4.23 23.23
CA ALA A 269 -24.19 4.11 22.23
C ALA A 269 -22.89 4.73 22.77
N LYS A 270 -21.76 4.10 22.46
CA LYS A 270 -20.41 4.63 22.72
C LYS A 270 -19.59 4.61 21.45
N LEU A 271 -18.69 5.56 21.31
CA LEU A 271 -17.65 5.55 20.29
C LEU A 271 -16.40 4.92 20.89
N PHE A 272 -15.93 3.80 20.34
CA PHE A 272 -14.57 3.32 20.56
C PHE A 272 -13.66 3.99 19.56
N ILE A 273 -12.54 4.56 20.01
CA ILE A 273 -11.51 5.13 19.16
C ILE A 273 -10.13 4.66 19.61
N ALA A 274 -9.30 4.27 18.66
CA ALA A 274 -7.92 3.82 18.89
C ALA A 274 -6.96 4.59 17.99
N ARG A 275 -5.84 5.03 18.54
CA ARG A 275 -4.68 5.55 17.81
C ARG A 275 -3.68 4.41 17.62
N ALA A 276 -3.30 4.11 16.38
CA ALA A 276 -2.30 3.10 16.08
C ALA A 276 -0.89 3.52 16.53
N LYS A 277 -0.08 2.53 16.90
CA LYS A 277 1.37 2.65 16.95
C LYS A 277 1.95 2.07 15.66
N VAL A 278 2.95 2.69 15.06
CA VAL A 278 3.61 2.12 13.88
C VAL A 278 4.64 1.09 14.34
N THR A 279 4.53 -0.16 13.86
CA THR A 279 5.39 -1.27 14.26
C THR A 279 5.81 -2.14 13.07
N ALA A 280 6.95 -2.81 13.21
CA ALA A 280 7.45 -3.84 12.31
C ALA A 280 7.08 -5.21 12.91
N ASN A 281 5.88 -5.73 12.58
CA ASN A 281 5.34 -6.96 13.16
C ASN A 281 6.00 -8.23 12.58
N GLY A 282 7.32 -8.39 12.80
CA GLY A 282 8.09 -9.58 12.41
C GLY A 282 8.70 -9.55 11.00
N GLY A 283 8.80 -8.37 10.37
CA GLY A 283 9.47 -8.16 9.09
C GLY A 283 9.84 -6.67 8.91
N ASP A 284 10.48 -6.34 7.80
CA ASP A 284 11.06 -5.00 7.59
C ASP A 284 10.02 -3.90 7.35
N GLU A 285 8.80 -4.26 6.90
CA GLU A 285 7.74 -3.28 6.62
C GLU A 285 7.05 -2.76 7.90
N TYR A 286 7.11 -1.44 8.10
CA TYR A 286 6.42 -0.75 9.18
C TYR A 286 4.96 -0.44 8.82
N ASN A 287 4.03 -0.85 9.69
CA ASN A 287 2.60 -0.74 9.48
C ASN A 287 1.87 -0.22 10.74
N PRO A 288 0.64 0.31 10.61
CA PRO A 288 -0.16 0.74 11.75
C PRO A 288 -0.68 -0.46 12.54
N ASP A 289 -0.42 -0.48 13.84
CA ASP A 289 -0.90 -1.48 14.78
C ASP A 289 -1.77 -0.81 15.86
N PHE A 290 -3.08 -1.04 15.76
CA PHE A 290 -4.06 -0.51 16.72
C PHE A 290 -4.04 -1.23 18.06
N SER A 291 -3.52 -2.47 18.12
CA SER A 291 -3.41 -3.25 19.35
C SER A 291 -2.22 -2.80 20.22
N ALA A 292 -1.13 -2.37 19.57
CA ALA A 292 0.02 -1.76 20.24
C ALA A 292 -0.14 -0.26 20.51
N GLY A 293 -1.30 0.30 20.13
CA GLY A 293 -1.65 1.70 20.22
C GLY A 293 -2.29 2.12 21.55
N THR A 294 -2.96 3.27 21.54
CA THR A 294 -3.80 3.73 22.66
C THR A 294 -5.27 3.71 22.25
N ASN A 295 -6.18 3.44 23.17
CA ASN A 295 -7.61 3.51 22.89
C ASN A 295 -8.39 4.19 24.02
N GLU A 296 -9.57 4.67 23.69
CA GLU A 296 -10.55 5.21 24.63
C GLU A 296 -11.98 4.95 24.13
N THR A 297 -12.94 5.02 25.05
CA THR A 297 -14.37 4.86 24.75
C THR A 297 -15.12 6.09 25.26
N VAL A 298 -15.89 6.72 24.37
CA VAL A 298 -16.61 7.98 24.65
C VAL A 298 -18.13 7.77 24.55
N PRO A 299 -18.92 8.12 25.58
CA PRO A 299 -20.38 8.04 25.50
C PRO A 299 -20.96 8.93 24.41
N MET A 300 -21.92 8.41 23.64
CA MET A 300 -22.66 9.16 22.63
C MET A 300 -24.02 9.61 23.17
N LYS A 301 -24.59 10.64 22.55
CA LYS A 301 -25.93 11.13 22.89
C LYS A 301 -26.90 10.87 21.74
N LYS A 302 -28.10 10.38 22.05
CA LYS A 302 -29.22 10.40 21.10
C LYS A 302 -29.59 11.86 20.83
N THR A 303 -29.38 12.31 19.60
CA THR A 303 -29.59 13.71 19.19
C THR A 303 -30.97 13.93 18.60
N ARG A 304 -31.50 12.94 17.87
CA ARG A 304 -32.83 12.99 17.25
C ARG A 304 -33.36 11.59 16.95
N THR A 305 -34.65 11.52 16.65
CA THR A 305 -35.31 10.37 16.00
C THR A 305 -35.91 10.86 14.69
N GLU A 306 -35.61 10.20 13.59
CA GLU A 306 -36.04 10.60 12.25
C GLU A 306 -36.25 9.35 11.38
N ASN A 307 -37.36 9.29 10.64
CA ASN A 307 -37.70 8.16 9.76
C ASN A 307 -37.61 6.79 10.44
N GLY A 308 -38.04 6.69 11.70
CA GLY A 308 -38.01 5.44 12.46
C GLY A 308 -36.62 5.04 13.01
N ARG A 309 -35.62 5.92 12.91
CA ARG A 309 -34.26 5.69 13.42
C ARG A 309 -33.85 6.70 14.48
N ASP A 310 -33.17 6.21 15.51
CA ASP A 310 -32.49 7.02 16.51
C ASP A 310 -31.07 7.35 16.05
N ILE A 311 -30.70 8.63 16.06
CA ILE A 311 -29.36 9.09 15.67
C ILE A 311 -28.54 9.42 16.91
N TRP A 312 -27.52 8.61 17.14
CA TRP A 312 -26.54 8.78 18.21
C TRP A 312 -25.36 9.57 17.68
N SER A 313 -24.87 10.56 18.42
CA SER A 313 -23.75 11.39 17.97
C SER A 313 -22.83 11.79 19.10
N VAL A 314 -21.55 11.97 18.77
CA VAL A 314 -20.52 12.51 19.65
C VAL A 314 -19.61 13.43 18.86
N THR A 315 -19.07 14.47 19.50
CA THR A 315 -18.00 15.30 18.94
C THR A 315 -16.76 15.12 19.79
N ILE A 316 -15.67 14.70 19.16
CA ILE A 316 -14.36 14.51 19.79
C ILE A 316 -13.34 15.45 19.14
N ALA A 317 -12.20 15.67 19.80
CA ALA A 317 -11.11 16.48 19.29
C ALA A 317 -9.75 15.84 19.65
N PRO A 318 -9.33 14.80 18.91
CA PRO A 318 -8.07 14.09 19.16
C PRO A 318 -6.88 15.06 19.19
N LYS A 319 -6.06 15.00 20.23
CA LYS A 319 -5.00 16.01 20.48
C LYS A 319 -3.67 15.71 19.81
N GLU A 320 -3.43 14.45 19.45
CA GLU A 320 -2.18 14.01 18.86
C GLU A 320 -2.37 13.69 17.37
N ALA A 321 -1.36 13.98 16.56
CA ALA A 321 -1.33 13.50 15.18
C ALA A 321 -1.09 11.98 15.17
N GLY A 322 -1.65 11.29 14.19
CA GLY A 322 -1.52 9.85 14.01
C GLY A 322 -2.66 9.25 13.20
N LEU A 323 -2.56 7.94 12.98
CA LEU A 323 -3.66 7.17 12.42
C LEU A 323 -4.57 6.71 13.53
N TYR A 324 -5.83 7.11 13.44
CA TYR A 324 -6.90 6.68 14.31
C TYR A 324 -7.83 5.74 13.56
N GLY A 325 -8.51 4.89 14.33
CA GLY A 325 -9.57 4.03 13.88
C GLY A 325 -10.72 4.08 14.89
N TYR A 326 -11.96 4.03 14.44
CA TYR A 326 -13.11 4.04 15.33
C TYR A 326 -14.18 3.01 14.97
N LYS A 327 -14.99 2.63 15.96
CA LYS A 327 -16.20 1.80 15.81
C LYS A 327 -17.24 2.24 16.83
N PHE A 328 -18.49 1.85 16.64
CA PHE A 328 -19.59 2.14 17.56
C PHE A 328 -19.89 0.91 18.41
N LEU A 329 -20.03 1.08 19.72
CA LEU A 329 -20.48 0.06 20.66
C LEU A 329 -21.93 0.35 21.02
N LEU A 330 -22.82 -0.62 20.83
CA LEU A 330 -24.27 -0.47 20.95
C LEU A 330 -24.79 -1.39 22.05
N ASP A 331 -25.28 -0.80 23.14
CA ASP A 331 -25.73 -1.46 24.38
C ASP A 331 -24.72 -2.44 24.99
N ASP A 332 -23.43 -2.27 24.68
CA ASP A 332 -22.36 -3.24 24.94
C ASP A 332 -22.65 -4.66 24.35
N THR A 333 -23.68 -4.80 23.52
CA THR A 333 -24.07 -6.03 22.83
C THR A 333 -23.36 -6.15 21.48
N LYS A 334 -23.49 -5.15 20.60
CA LYS A 334 -22.93 -5.19 19.24
C LYS A 334 -21.90 -4.09 19.00
N GLU A 335 -20.98 -4.37 18.10
CA GLU A 335 -20.06 -3.40 17.53
C GLU A 335 -20.46 -3.10 16.08
N TYR A 336 -20.39 -1.85 15.65
CA TYR A 336 -20.59 -1.46 14.25
C TYR A 336 -19.34 -0.75 13.73
N GLY A 337 -18.72 -1.31 12.69
CA GLY A 337 -17.43 -0.89 12.15
C GLY A 337 -17.35 -1.05 10.64
N ASP A 338 -16.18 -0.83 10.06
CA ASP A 338 -15.91 -0.95 8.61
C ASP A 338 -16.23 -2.38 8.10
N ASP A 339 -16.85 -2.48 6.92
CA ASP A 339 -17.34 -3.75 6.35
C ASP A 339 -16.31 -4.47 5.46
N MET A 340 -15.03 -4.07 5.55
CA MET A 340 -13.92 -4.46 4.67
C MET A 340 -13.90 -3.81 3.30
N LYS A 341 -14.85 -2.93 2.97
CA LYS A 341 -14.79 -2.04 1.81
C LYS A 341 -14.51 -0.64 2.35
N PRO A 342 -13.28 -0.12 2.19
CA PRO A 342 -12.94 1.17 2.79
C PRO A 342 -13.86 2.29 2.28
N GLY A 343 -14.38 3.10 3.22
CA GLY A 343 -15.31 4.19 2.91
C GLY A 343 -16.77 3.73 2.83
N HIS A 344 -17.69 4.69 2.66
CA HIS A 344 -19.13 4.44 2.73
C HIS A 344 -19.57 3.84 4.09
N THR A 345 -20.23 2.69 4.08
CA THR A 345 -20.97 2.11 5.21
C THR A 345 -20.20 1.03 5.99
N GLY A 346 -20.78 0.56 7.09
CA GLY A 346 -20.21 -0.50 7.91
C GLY A 346 -21.06 -1.76 8.02
N ALA A 347 -20.59 -2.67 8.87
CA ALA A 347 -21.27 -3.88 9.27
C ALA A 347 -21.26 -4.05 10.80
N ALA A 348 -22.32 -4.66 11.31
CA ALA A 348 -22.40 -5.07 12.70
C ALA A 348 -21.61 -6.37 12.91
N LYS A 349 -20.97 -6.50 14.05
CA LYS A 349 -20.41 -7.74 14.57
C LYS A 349 -20.68 -7.84 16.06
N LEU A 350 -20.63 -9.05 16.59
CA LEU A 350 -20.63 -9.24 18.04
C LEU A 350 -19.38 -8.64 18.66
N ARG A 351 -18.19 -8.95 18.15
CA ARG A 351 -16.91 -8.39 18.58
C ARG A 351 -15.95 -8.27 17.40
N ASP A 352 -14.85 -7.56 17.62
CA ASP A 352 -13.77 -7.34 16.66
C ASP A 352 -14.28 -6.78 15.31
N ALA A 353 -15.26 -5.87 15.38
CA ALA A 353 -15.61 -5.05 14.22
C ALA A 353 -14.38 -4.24 13.80
N ARG A 354 -14.13 -4.19 12.49
CA ARG A 354 -13.01 -3.45 11.92
C ARG A 354 -13.22 -1.96 12.17
N LEU A 355 -12.13 -1.25 12.41
CA LEU A 355 -12.18 0.19 12.65
C LEU A 355 -12.35 0.96 11.33
N PHE A 356 -13.26 1.94 11.30
CA PHE A 356 -13.29 2.97 10.28
C PHE A 356 -12.04 3.85 10.38
N PRO A 357 -11.40 4.22 9.26
CA PRO A 357 -10.18 5.01 9.29
C PRO A 357 -10.44 6.49 9.61
N LEU A 358 -9.58 7.09 10.42
CA LEU A 358 -9.53 8.52 10.71
C LEU A 358 -8.07 9.00 10.78
N THR A 359 -7.66 9.82 9.83
CA THR A 359 -6.35 10.45 9.88
C THR A 359 -6.42 11.77 10.65
N VAL A 360 -5.56 11.91 11.66
CA VAL A 360 -5.35 13.17 12.40
C VAL A 360 -3.95 13.65 12.10
N TYR A 361 -3.80 14.82 11.51
CA TYR A 361 -2.49 15.37 11.11
C TYR A 361 -2.08 16.55 11.97
N ARG A 362 -0.79 16.91 11.99
CA ARG A 362 -0.31 18.05 12.76
C ARG A 362 -1.01 19.35 12.33
N ALA A 363 -1.42 20.18 13.29
CA ALA A 363 -2.11 21.43 13.00
C ALA A 363 -1.27 22.43 12.17
N ASP A 364 0.06 22.33 12.24
CA ASP A 364 1.02 23.14 11.49
C ASP A 364 1.50 22.48 10.18
N PHE A 365 0.91 21.36 9.77
CA PHE A 365 1.36 20.64 8.58
C PHE A 365 1.19 21.50 7.31
N LYS A 366 2.29 21.65 6.58
CA LYS A 366 2.38 22.32 5.29
C LYS A 366 3.27 21.53 4.33
N THR A 367 2.89 21.55 3.06
CA THR A 367 3.67 20.99 1.95
C THR A 367 4.17 22.12 1.03
N PRO A 368 5.27 21.93 0.27
CA PRO A 368 5.83 22.98 -0.57
C PRO A 368 4.87 23.43 -1.68
N ASP A 369 4.57 24.73 -1.74
CA ASP A 369 3.64 25.26 -2.75
C ASP A 369 4.12 25.08 -4.20
N TRP A 370 5.44 25.14 -4.42
CA TRP A 370 6.00 24.90 -5.76
C TRP A 370 5.71 23.50 -6.28
N ALA A 371 5.61 22.50 -5.38
CA ALA A 371 5.37 21.10 -5.76
C ALA A 371 3.88 20.89 -6.12
N LYS A 372 2.95 21.51 -5.37
CA LYS A 372 1.51 21.56 -5.74
C LYS A 372 1.29 22.14 -7.14
N GLU A 373 2.06 23.17 -7.50
CA GLU A 373 2.00 23.83 -8.80
C GLU A 373 2.77 23.11 -9.91
N ALA A 374 3.62 22.15 -9.56
CA ALA A 374 4.58 21.60 -10.51
C ALA A 374 3.92 20.74 -11.59
N VAL A 375 4.55 20.73 -12.76
CA VAL A 375 4.41 19.67 -13.77
C VAL A 375 5.76 18.98 -13.84
N THR A 376 5.78 17.73 -13.39
CA THR A 376 7.00 16.98 -13.16
C THR A 376 7.30 16.04 -14.31
N TYR A 377 8.57 15.84 -14.60
CA TYR A 377 9.04 14.94 -15.64
C TYR A 377 10.04 13.93 -15.04
N GLN A 378 9.68 12.65 -15.02
CA GLN A 378 10.54 11.58 -14.53
C GLN A 378 11.53 11.15 -15.63
N ILE A 379 12.82 11.19 -15.31
CA ILE A 379 13.91 10.78 -16.19
C ILE A 379 14.64 9.58 -15.61
N PHE A 380 14.80 8.54 -16.43
CA PHE A 380 15.78 7.48 -16.21
C PHE A 380 17.08 7.86 -16.95
N PRO A 381 18.15 8.28 -16.26
CA PRO A 381 19.29 8.99 -16.87
C PRO A 381 19.93 8.28 -18.07
N ASP A 382 20.29 7.00 -17.92
CA ASP A 382 20.97 6.19 -18.96
C ASP A 382 20.17 6.07 -20.27
N ARG A 383 18.86 6.33 -20.22
CA ARG A 383 17.93 6.07 -21.32
C ARG A 383 17.36 7.35 -21.92
N PHE A 384 17.72 8.52 -21.41
CA PHE A 384 17.13 9.78 -21.85
C PHE A 384 17.88 10.46 -22.99
N TYR A 385 19.16 10.79 -22.83
CA TYR A 385 19.98 11.33 -23.93
C TYR A 385 21.48 11.16 -23.61
N ASN A 386 22.26 10.62 -24.55
CA ASN A 386 23.72 10.57 -24.44
C ASN A 386 24.32 11.94 -24.81
N GLY A 387 24.84 12.64 -23.81
CA GLY A 387 25.37 13.99 -23.90
C GLY A 387 26.90 14.03 -24.05
N ASP A 388 27.62 13.04 -23.53
CA ASP A 388 29.08 12.95 -23.58
C ASP A 388 29.56 11.50 -23.68
N PRO A 389 29.71 10.95 -24.90
CA PRO A 389 30.10 9.56 -25.12
C PRO A 389 31.46 9.15 -24.52
N LYS A 390 32.24 10.10 -23.97
CA LYS A 390 33.53 9.83 -23.32
C LYS A 390 33.35 9.16 -21.96
N ASN A 391 32.24 9.37 -21.27
CA ASN A 391 31.97 8.77 -19.97
C ASN A 391 31.28 7.40 -20.07
N ASP A 392 30.76 7.02 -21.25
CA ASP A 392 30.16 5.70 -21.49
C ASP A 392 31.08 4.56 -21.04
N ALA A 393 32.40 4.70 -21.30
CA ALA A 393 33.43 3.73 -20.94
C ALA A 393 34.20 4.09 -19.65
N ALA A 394 33.62 4.91 -18.76
CA ALA A 394 34.29 5.37 -17.53
C ALA A 394 34.64 4.23 -16.56
N ARG A 395 34.02 3.05 -16.71
CA ARG A 395 34.40 1.82 -16.03
C ARG A 395 34.17 0.61 -16.94
N GLN A 396 34.86 -0.49 -16.65
CA GLN A 396 34.80 -1.73 -17.44
C GLN A 396 33.85 -2.79 -16.85
N PHE A 397 33.61 -2.73 -15.54
CA PHE A 397 32.83 -3.72 -14.81
C PHE A 397 31.64 -3.06 -14.11
N ALA A 398 30.53 -3.78 -14.07
CA ALA A 398 29.34 -3.45 -13.28
C ALA A 398 29.54 -3.98 -11.85
N ARG A 399 28.85 -5.05 -11.48
CA ARG A 399 28.97 -5.72 -10.17
C ARG A 399 30.13 -6.73 -10.18
N ALA A 400 31.02 -6.68 -9.17
CA ALA A 400 32.21 -7.51 -9.10
C ALA A 400 33.06 -7.42 -10.40
N ALA A 401 33.34 -8.55 -11.04
CA ALA A 401 34.03 -8.65 -12.34
C ALA A 401 33.07 -8.86 -13.53
N GLN A 402 31.76 -8.62 -13.36
CA GLN A 402 30.79 -8.69 -14.47
C GLN A 402 31.07 -7.56 -15.46
N PRO A 403 31.28 -7.84 -16.75
CA PRO A 403 31.54 -6.81 -17.74
C PRO A 403 30.30 -5.94 -17.95
N ILE A 404 30.52 -4.68 -18.33
CA ILE A 404 29.43 -3.82 -18.82
C ILE A 404 29.05 -4.24 -20.24
N GLN A 405 27.74 -4.31 -20.51
CA GLN A 405 27.20 -4.47 -21.85
C GLN A 405 26.86 -3.09 -22.44
N HIS A 406 27.64 -2.61 -23.42
CA HIS A 406 27.27 -1.40 -24.16
C HIS A 406 26.23 -1.73 -25.24
N ARG A 407 25.10 -1.01 -25.23
CA ARG A 407 24.04 -1.14 -26.24
C ARG A 407 23.93 0.12 -27.08
N ALA A 408 23.51 -0.04 -28.34
CA ALA A 408 23.32 1.11 -29.22
C ALA A 408 22.00 1.83 -28.89
N TRP A 409 21.96 3.15 -29.12
CA TRP A 409 20.75 3.92 -28.92
C TRP A 409 19.60 3.42 -29.81
N GLY A 410 18.49 3.01 -29.20
CA GLY A 410 17.35 2.42 -29.89
C GLY A 410 17.29 0.87 -29.83
N ASP A 411 18.34 0.20 -29.36
CA ASP A 411 18.25 -1.22 -29.00
C ASP A 411 17.29 -1.42 -27.82
N LEU A 412 16.79 -2.65 -27.67
CA LEU A 412 15.96 -3.01 -26.52
C LEU A 412 16.83 -3.20 -25.28
N PRO A 413 16.33 -2.89 -24.07
CA PRO A 413 17.00 -3.25 -22.82
C PRO A 413 17.24 -4.75 -22.71
N ALA A 414 18.37 -5.16 -22.12
CA ALA A 414 18.65 -6.57 -21.85
C ALA A 414 17.61 -7.17 -20.91
N ASN A 415 17.18 -8.42 -21.12
CA ASN A 415 16.18 -9.11 -20.32
C ASN A 415 16.44 -10.63 -20.31
N TYR A 416 17.66 -11.01 -19.90
CA TYR A 416 18.18 -12.36 -20.11
C TYR A 416 17.28 -13.44 -19.48
N SER A 417 16.69 -13.15 -18.33
CA SER A 417 15.78 -14.02 -17.61
C SER A 417 14.50 -14.38 -18.38
N LYS A 418 14.12 -13.58 -19.38
CA LYS A 418 12.93 -13.82 -20.23
C LYS A 418 13.27 -14.07 -21.70
N THR A 419 14.35 -13.49 -22.21
CA THR A 419 14.76 -13.54 -23.62
C THR A 419 16.26 -13.82 -23.77
N PRO A 420 16.78 -14.92 -23.21
CA PRO A 420 18.23 -15.17 -23.18
C PRO A 420 18.86 -15.26 -24.57
N GLU A 421 18.11 -15.68 -25.59
CA GLU A 421 18.60 -15.76 -26.98
C GLU A 421 18.72 -14.38 -27.65
N ALA A 422 18.05 -13.35 -27.11
CA ALA A 422 18.10 -11.98 -27.62
C ALA A 422 19.17 -11.13 -26.93
N ASP A 423 19.83 -11.66 -25.90
CA ASP A 423 20.73 -10.92 -25.02
C ASP A 423 22.19 -11.36 -25.15
N GLY A 424 23.09 -10.41 -24.97
CA GLY A 424 24.51 -10.56 -25.27
C GLY A 424 25.34 -11.20 -24.16
N ASP A 425 24.77 -11.35 -22.98
CA ASP A 425 25.35 -12.09 -21.86
C ASP A 425 24.23 -12.60 -20.92
N LYS A 426 24.62 -13.16 -19.78
CA LYS A 426 23.73 -13.74 -18.78
C LYS A 426 23.46 -12.82 -17.58
N TRP A 427 24.02 -11.62 -17.58
CA TRP A 427 24.01 -10.73 -16.43
C TRP A 427 22.87 -9.73 -16.60
N GLU A 428 22.07 -9.57 -15.56
CA GLU A 428 20.99 -8.59 -15.58
C GLU A 428 21.52 -7.24 -15.09
N CYS A 429 20.88 -6.17 -15.55
CA CYS A 429 21.13 -4.80 -15.08
C CYS A 429 22.53 -4.22 -15.37
N ASN A 430 23.34 -4.88 -16.22
CA ASN A 430 24.66 -4.41 -16.64
C ASN A 430 24.68 -3.76 -18.04
N ASP A 431 23.51 -3.53 -18.66
CA ASP A 431 23.39 -2.90 -19.97
C ASP A 431 23.25 -1.37 -19.92
N PHE A 432 24.11 -0.66 -20.63
CA PHE A 432 24.20 0.80 -20.64
C PHE A 432 24.08 1.37 -22.06
N PHE A 433 23.30 2.44 -22.18
CA PHE A 433 23.06 3.14 -23.45
C PHE A 433 23.76 4.51 -23.52
N GLY A 434 24.36 4.95 -22.41
CA GLY A 434 25.22 6.14 -22.34
C GLY A 434 24.45 7.44 -22.08
N GLY A 435 23.19 7.38 -21.65
CA GLY A 435 22.48 8.58 -21.22
C GLY A 435 23.09 9.17 -19.94
N ASP A 436 23.21 10.49 -19.87
CA ASP A 436 24.02 11.15 -18.84
C ASP A 436 23.49 12.54 -18.42
N ILE A 437 24.13 13.16 -17.40
CA ILE A 437 23.73 14.46 -16.83
C ILE A 437 23.89 15.62 -17.83
N LYS A 438 24.95 15.61 -18.65
CA LYS A 438 25.10 16.60 -19.73
C LYS A 438 24.01 16.43 -20.77
N GLY A 439 23.55 15.19 -20.97
CA GLY A 439 22.45 14.84 -21.84
C GLY A 439 21.15 15.47 -21.36
N ILE A 440 20.83 15.33 -20.08
CA ILE A 440 19.69 16.02 -19.44
C ILE A 440 19.83 17.55 -19.62
N THR A 441 21.00 18.11 -19.33
CA THR A 441 21.29 19.55 -19.47
C THR A 441 21.03 20.06 -20.89
N LYS A 442 21.50 19.33 -21.91
CA LYS A 442 21.29 19.66 -23.34
C LYS A 442 19.82 19.62 -23.77
N LYS A 443 18.95 18.97 -22.98
CA LYS A 443 17.53 18.80 -23.29
C LYS A 443 16.61 19.63 -22.41
N LEU A 444 17.15 20.50 -21.55
CA LEU A 444 16.34 21.43 -20.76
C LEU A 444 15.47 22.36 -21.64
N ASP A 445 15.95 22.78 -22.80
CA ASP A 445 15.15 23.59 -23.73
C ASP A 445 13.93 22.82 -24.26
N TYR A 446 14.08 21.52 -24.53
CA TYR A 446 12.98 20.65 -24.90
C TYR A 446 11.94 20.58 -23.76
N LEU A 447 12.38 20.27 -22.54
CA LEU A 447 11.52 20.16 -21.36
C LEU A 447 10.82 21.49 -21.03
N GLN A 448 11.54 22.61 -21.11
CA GLN A 448 10.96 23.94 -20.92
C GLN A 448 9.92 24.24 -22.01
N SER A 449 10.18 23.86 -23.25
CA SER A 449 9.25 24.07 -24.36
C SER A 449 7.95 23.26 -24.25
N LEU A 450 7.97 22.14 -23.51
CA LEU A 450 6.78 21.39 -23.13
C LEU A 450 6.00 22.05 -21.99
N GLY A 451 6.68 22.84 -21.15
CA GLY A 451 6.12 23.49 -19.96
C GLY A 451 6.42 22.74 -18.65
N ILE A 452 7.43 21.87 -18.63
CA ILE A 452 7.89 21.19 -17.42
C ILE A 452 8.46 22.22 -16.44
N THR A 453 8.17 22.05 -15.15
CA THR A 453 8.65 22.94 -14.06
C THR A 453 9.43 22.20 -12.98
N ALA A 454 9.42 20.87 -12.99
CA ALA A 454 10.25 20.05 -12.11
C ALA A 454 10.72 18.79 -12.83
N ILE A 455 11.92 18.32 -12.48
CA ILE A 455 12.49 17.08 -12.99
C ILE A 455 12.69 16.15 -11.80
N TYR A 456 12.14 14.94 -11.88
CA TYR A 456 12.51 13.84 -11.00
C TYR A 456 13.48 12.94 -11.75
N VAL A 457 14.65 12.70 -11.19
CA VAL A 457 15.64 11.78 -11.75
C VAL A 457 15.71 10.52 -10.89
N ASN A 458 15.64 9.35 -11.54
CA ASN A 458 16.06 8.08 -10.95
C ASN A 458 17.52 8.16 -10.44
N PRO A 459 17.98 7.22 -9.59
CA PRO A 459 19.22 7.41 -8.84
C PRO A 459 20.42 7.79 -9.71
N MET A 460 21.18 8.80 -9.26
CA MET A 460 22.39 9.30 -9.96
C MET A 460 23.68 9.06 -9.18
N SER A 461 23.57 8.65 -7.91
CA SER A 461 24.73 8.28 -7.11
C SER A 461 25.47 7.10 -7.73
N SER A 462 26.77 7.01 -7.46
CA SER A 462 27.61 5.91 -7.93
C SER A 462 27.01 4.57 -7.52
N ALA A 463 26.83 3.66 -8.47
CA ALA A 463 26.23 2.35 -8.25
C ALA A 463 26.69 1.34 -9.32
N SER A 464 26.49 0.04 -9.14
CA SER A 464 27.03 -0.98 -10.07
C SER A 464 26.14 -1.22 -11.31
N SER A 465 24.82 -1.06 -11.18
CA SER A 465 23.86 -1.34 -12.23
C SER A 465 23.50 -0.13 -13.12
N ASN A 466 22.70 -0.39 -14.16
CA ASN A 466 22.09 0.63 -15.02
C ASN A 466 21.03 1.50 -14.29
N HIS A 467 20.39 0.96 -13.25
CA HIS A 467 19.27 1.58 -12.53
C HIS A 467 19.72 2.28 -11.26
N ARG A 468 20.88 1.88 -10.73
CA ARG A 468 21.61 2.56 -9.64
C ARG A 468 20.93 2.54 -8.27
N TYR A 469 20.04 1.56 -8.06
CA TYR A 469 19.45 1.29 -6.74
C TYR A 469 20.41 0.51 -5.82
N ASP A 470 21.44 -0.11 -6.40
CA ASP A 470 22.57 -0.76 -5.75
C ASP A 470 23.70 0.24 -5.48
N ALA A 471 23.41 1.27 -4.70
CA ALA A 471 24.34 2.37 -4.43
C ALA A 471 25.70 1.86 -3.92
N VAL A 472 26.76 2.32 -4.58
CA VAL A 472 28.16 2.06 -4.23
C VAL A 472 28.73 3.13 -3.31
N ASP A 473 28.44 4.41 -3.60
CA ASP A 473 28.88 5.57 -2.81
C ASP A 473 27.87 6.71 -2.99
N TYR A 474 27.13 7.04 -1.93
CA TYR A 474 26.10 8.10 -1.94
C TYR A 474 26.66 9.52 -2.13
N THR A 475 27.96 9.71 -1.93
CA THR A 475 28.58 11.04 -1.94
C THR A 475 29.11 11.44 -3.32
N LYS A 476 29.01 10.53 -4.30
CA LYS A 476 29.55 10.71 -5.65
C LYS A 476 28.50 10.44 -6.70
N ILE A 477 28.57 11.19 -7.79
CA ILE A 477 27.85 10.90 -9.03
C ILE A 477 28.47 9.66 -9.68
N ASP A 478 27.62 8.82 -10.26
CA ASP A 478 28.06 7.67 -11.04
C ASP A 478 28.94 8.12 -12.23
N PRO A 479 30.14 7.54 -12.40
CA PRO A 479 31.08 8.00 -13.40
C PRO A 479 30.59 7.83 -14.85
N ILE A 480 29.63 6.93 -15.11
CA ILE A 480 28.98 6.80 -16.43
C ILE A 480 27.99 7.94 -16.65
N LEU A 481 27.41 8.53 -15.60
CA LEU A 481 26.51 9.69 -15.73
C LEU A 481 27.24 11.03 -15.77
N GLY A 482 28.50 11.08 -15.34
CA GLY A 482 29.34 12.27 -15.39
C GLY A 482 30.00 12.61 -14.05
N THR A 483 30.13 13.89 -13.76
CA THR A 483 30.85 14.42 -12.59
C THR A 483 29.97 15.33 -11.72
N MET A 484 30.46 15.68 -10.53
CA MET A 484 29.80 16.70 -9.70
C MET A 484 29.74 18.07 -10.38
N ASP A 485 30.70 18.41 -11.24
CA ASP A 485 30.67 19.67 -11.99
C ASP A 485 29.57 19.66 -13.05
N ASP A 486 29.31 18.50 -13.67
CA ASP A 486 28.17 18.34 -14.59
C ASP A 486 26.85 18.45 -13.85
N PHE A 487 26.75 17.89 -12.63
CA PHE A 487 25.59 18.04 -11.77
C PHE A 487 25.33 19.51 -11.40
N ARG A 488 26.36 20.25 -10.97
CA ARG A 488 26.25 21.68 -10.68
C ARG A 488 25.86 22.50 -11.91
N ALA A 489 26.37 22.14 -13.08
CA ALA A 489 25.98 22.77 -14.34
C ALA A 489 24.51 22.53 -14.67
N LEU A 490 24.00 21.29 -14.47
CA LEU A 490 22.59 20.97 -14.62
C LEU A 490 21.73 21.84 -13.68
N VAL A 491 22.07 21.86 -12.39
CA VAL A 491 21.36 22.65 -11.37
C VAL A 491 21.33 24.14 -11.74
N HIS A 492 22.47 24.70 -12.15
CA HIS A 492 22.57 26.10 -12.57
C HIS A 492 21.69 26.42 -13.78
N GLU A 493 21.64 25.52 -14.77
CA GLU A 493 20.79 25.71 -15.96
C GLU A 493 19.30 25.51 -15.64
N MET A 494 18.96 24.66 -14.68
CA MET A 494 17.59 24.50 -14.17
C MET A 494 17.12 25.73 -13.40
N ASP A 495 17.98 26.30 -12.54
CA ASP A 495 17.67 27.50 -11.75
C ASP A 495 17.35 28.71 -12.65
N LYS A 496 18.13 28.92 -13.71
CA LYS A 496 17.84 29.94 -14.75
C LYS A 496 16.46 29.80 -15.40
N ARG A 497 15.88 28.60 -15.36
CA ARG A 497 14.58 28.25 -15.93
C ARG A 497 13.48 28.15 -14.88
N HIS A 498 13.78 28.47 -13.61
CA HIS A 498 12.91 28.29 -12.45
C HIS A 498 12.36 26.86 -12.34
N MET A 499 13.22 25.87 -12.63
CA MET A 499 12.90 24.46 -12.53
C MET A 499 13.42 23.86 -11.23
N HIS A 500 12.66 22.92 -10.67
CA HIS A 500 13.03 22.20 -9.46
C HIS A 500 13.61 20.81 -9.77
N LEU A 501 14.65 20.40 -9.04
CA LEU A 501 15.26 19.08 -9.16
C LEU A 501 14.87 18.19 -7.97
N ILE A 502 14.25 17.06 -8.25
CA ILE A 502 13.93 16.00 -7.29
C ILE A 502 14.83 14.81 -7.62
N MET A 503 15.57 14.30 -6.64
CA MET A 503 16.47 13.15 -6.83
C MET A 503 15.94 11.93 -6.09
N ASP A 504 16.20 10.76 -6.64
CA ASP A 504 15.95 9.49 -5.97
C ASP A 504 16.96 9.23 -4.86
N GLY A 505 16.45 8.99 -3.65
CA GLY A 505 17.21 8.69 -2.44
C GLY A 505 16.93 7.28 -1.97
N VAL A 506 17.92 6.40 -2.17
CA VAL A 506 17.85 4.99 -1.78
C VAL A 506 18.54 4.86 -0.43
N PHE A 507 17.76 4.84 0.66
CA PHE A 507 18.32 4.83 2.03
C PHE A 507 17.91 3.59 2.84
N ASN A 508 17.21 2.65 2.21
CA ASN A 508 16.89 1.34 2.77
C ASN A 508 18.09 0.38 2.70
N HIS A 509 18.75 0.33 1.54
CA HIS A 509 19.81 -0.63 1.22
C HIS A 509 20.91 -0.01 0.35
N VAL A 510 22.06 -0.68 0.29
CA VAL A 510 23.18 -0.39 -0.63
C VAL A 510 23.45 -1.58 -1.56
N GLY A 511 24.32 -1.41 -2.54
CA GLY A 511 24.86 -2.54 -3.29
C GLY A 511 25.78 -3.43 -2.44
N ASP A 512 25.80 -4.74 -2.69
CA ASP A 512 26.77 -5.64 -2.06
C ASP A 512 28.22 -5.36 -2.49
N ASP A 513 28.39 -4.63 -3.59
CA ASP A 513 29.65 -4.12 -4.13
C ASP A 513 29.96 -2.67 -3.68
N SER A 514 29.26 -2.17 -2.65
CA SER A 514 29.43 -0.81 -2.15
C SER A 514 30.67 -0.63 -1.29
N ILE A 515 31.11 0.62 -1.09
CA ILE A 515 32.21 0.93 -0.16
C ILE A 515 31.86 0.61 1.30
N TYR A 516 30.57 0.44 1.60
CA TYR A 516 30.06 0.19 2.94
C TYR A 516 30.04 -1.30 3.25
N PHE A 517 29.70 -2.12 2.26
CA PHE A 517 29.58 -3.57 2.41
C PHE A 517 30.84 -4.31 1.94
N ASP A 518 31.38 -3.91 0.78
CA ASP A 518 32.56 -4.44 0.09
C ASP A 518 32.69 -5.97 0.09
N ARG A 519 31.71 -6.65 -0.53
CA ARG A 519 31.75 -8.11 -0.65
C ARG A 519 32.98 -8.63 -1.40
N TYR A 520 33.58 -7.81 -2.27
CA TYR A 520 34.58 -8.24 -3.25
C TYR A 520 35.98 -7.67 -2.99
N GLY A 521 36.20 -6.97 -1.87
CA GLY A 521 37.49 -6.40 -1.47
C GLY A 521 38.05 -5.38 -2.47
N LYS A 522 37.18 -4.53 -3.04
CA LYS A 522 37.55 -3.59 -4.10
C LYS A 522 38.13 -2.28 -3.57
N TYR A 523 37.82 -1.92 -2.33
CA TYR A 523 38.09 -0.58 -1.83
C TYR A 523 39.22 -0.58 -0.80
N LYS A 524 39.85 0.59 -0.66
CA LYS A 524 40.82 0.81 0.42
C LYS A 524 40.12 0.91 1.79
N THR A 525 38.85 1.32 1.80
CA THR A 525 38.07 1.39 3.03
C THR A 525 37.49 0.02 3.32
N VAL A 526 37.68 -0.49 4.53
CA VAL A 526 37.15 -1.81 4.93
C VAL A 526 35.63 -1.76 4.94
N GLY A 527 35.00 -2.64 4.17
CA GLY A 527 33.55 -2.85 4.19
C GLY A 527 33.11 -3.88 5.24
N ALA A 528 31.83 -3.88 5.58
CA ALA A 528 31.29 -4.77 6.61
C ALA A 528 31.47 -6.25 6.28
N TYR A 529 31.18 -6.65 5.04
CA TYR A 529 31.33 -8.04 4.61
C TYR A 529 32.77 -8.49 4.70
N GLU A 530 33.69 -7.69 4.16
CA GLU A 530 35.13 -7.98 4.20
C GLU A 530 35.65 -8.16 5.63
N TYR A 531 35.22 -7.30 6.56
CA TYR A 531 35.60 -7.40 7.97
C TYR A 531 35.06 -8.70 8.62
N TRP A 532 33.76 -8.95 8.49
CA TRP A 532 33.12 -10.10 9.14
C TRP A 532 33.49 -11.43 8.49
N SER A 533 33.66 -11.49 7.16
CA SER A 533 34.13 -12.70 6.49
C SER A 533 35.51 -13.09 7.01
N ARG A 534 36.42 -12.12 7.18
CA ARG A 534 37.77 -12.38 7.72
C ARG A 534 37.72 -12.92 9.15
N ILE A 535 36.88 -12.34 10.00
CA ILE A 535 36.65 -12.83 11.37
C ILE A 535 36.17 -14.28 11.34
N TYR A 536 35.18 -14.58 10.51
CA TYR A 536 34.61 -15.93 10.45
C TYR A 536 35.57 -16.95 9.86
N ASP A 537 36.39 -16.59 8.88
CA ASP A 537 37.45 -17.48 8.40
C ASP A 537 38.44 -17.77 9.54
N LEU A 538 38.86 -16.77 10.33
CA LEU A 538 39.72 -16.97 11.50
C LEU A 538 39.08 -17.83 12.60
N GLN A 539 37.77 -17.68 12.85
CA GLN A 539 37.05 -18.53 13.80
C GLN A 539 36.92 -19.97 13.29
N ASN A 540 36.61 -20.15 12.01
CA ASN A 540 36.32 -21.46 11.44
C ASN A 540 37.59 -22.26 11.14
N GLU A 541 38.65 -21.59 10.67
CA GLU A 541 39.90 -22.23 10.24
C GLU A 541 40.97 -22.26 11.33
N LYS A 542 41.11 -21.16 12.09
CA LYS A 542 42.13 -21.04 13.16
C LYS A 542 41.55 -21.25 14.56
N HIS A 543 40.25 -21.52 14.68
CA HIS A 543 39.55 -21.76 15.95
C HIS A 543 39.75 -20.65 17.00
N LEU A 544 39.92 -19.42 16.55
CA LEU A 544 40.03 -18.26 17.43
C LEU A 544 38.68 -17.95 18.09
N SER A 545 38.72 -17.44 19.33
CA SER A 545 37.55 -16.82 19.94
C SER A 545 37.12 -15.58 19.14
N LEU A 546 35.86 -15.17 19.23
CA LEU A 546 35.36 -13.99 18.51
C LEU A 546 36.20 -12.73 18.80
N SER A 547 36.59 -12.52 20.06
CA SER A 547 37.43 -11.38 20.44
C SER A 547 38.84 -11.45 19.83
N ALA A 548 39.48 -12.62 19.86
CA ALA A 548 40.80 -12.80 19.25
C ALA A 548 40.75 -12.69 17.72
N ALA A 549 39.68 -13.21 17.10
CA ALA A 549 39.47 -13.11 15.66
C ALA A 549 39.25 -11.65 15.20
N LYS A 550 38.50 -10.84 15.96
CA LYS A 550 38.34 -9.39 15.68
C LYS A 550 39.66 -8.64 15.69
N GLU A 551 40.49 -8.85 16.72
CA GLU A 551 41.79 -8.19 16.84
C GLU A 551 42.75 -8.60 15.71
N GLU A 552 42.83 -9.90 15.40
CA GLU A 552 43.71 -10.37 14.31
C GLU A 552 43.19 -9.96 12.93
N ALA A 553 41.88 -10.03 12.66
CA ALA A 553 41.30 -9.54 11.40
C ALA A 553 41.62 -8.06 11.18
N LYS A 554 41.41 -7.22 12.20
CA LYS A 554 41.73 -5.78 12.12
C LYS A 554 43.21 -5.55 11.82
N LYS A 555 44.10 -6.31 12.45
CA LYS A 555 45.54 -6.24 12.21
C LYS A 555 45.93 -6.70 10.80
N GLU A 556 45.34 -7.78 10.29
CA GLU A 556 45.54 -8.28 8.92
C GLU A 556 45.11 -7.23 7.89
N LEU A 557 43.89 -6.69 8.01
CA LEU A 557 43.35 -5.68 7.08
C LEU A 557 44.18 -4.38 7.08
N LEU A 558 44.62 -3.92 8.26
CA LEU A 558 45.53 -2.76 8.35
C LEU A 558 46.90 -3.05 7.72
N ALA A 559 47.43 -4.26 7.87
CA ALA A 559 48.69 -4.67 7.25
C ALA A 559 48.58 -4.77 5.72
N GLU A 560 47.39 -5.07 5.20
CA GLU A 560 47.05 -5.03 3.77
C GLU A 560 46.89 -3.59 3.23
N GLY A 561 47.01 -2.58 4.09
CA GLY A 561 46.98 -1.15 3.73
C GLY A 561 45.58 -0.54 3.68
N GLN A 562 44.57 -1.25 4.19
CA GLN A 562 43.20 -0.77 4.28
C GLN A 562 43.01 0.22 5.44
N VAL A 563 41.88 0.92 5.42
CA VAL A 563 41.52 1.95 6.40
C VAL A 563 40.10 1.70 6.88
N PHE A 564 39.87 1.77 8.19
CA PHE A 564 38.52 1.70 8.75
C PHE A 564 37.82 3.06 8.65
N SER A 565 36.56 3.04 8.24
CA SER A 565 35.73 4.24 8.20
C SER A 565 35.57 4.82 9.61
N PRO A 566 35.61 6.15 9.78
CA PRO A 566 35.29 6.75 11.07
C PRO A 566 33.83 6.49 11.49
N TYR A 567 32.96 6.12 10.55
CA TYR A 567 31.56 5.79 10.79
C TYR A 567 31.31 4.28 11.04
N HIS A 568 32.37 3.49 11.27
CA HIS A 568 32.28 2.07 11.63
C HIS A 568 31.33 1.27 10.74
N PHE A 569 31.60 1.24 9.43
CA PHE A 569 30.76 0.53 8.45
C PHE A 569 30.55 -0.96 8.83
N GLU A 570 31.51 -1.54 9.55
CA GLU A 570 31.44 -2.89 10.08
C GLU A 570 30.22 -3.20 10.95
N ASP A 571 29.54 -2.19 11.50
CA ASP A 571 28.38 -2.36 12.40
C ASP A 571 27.03 -2.13 11.69
N TRP A 572 27.02 -1.78 10.40
CA TRP A 572 25.82 -1.34 9.70
C TRP A 572 24.93 -2.45 9.13
N PHE A 573 25.41 -3.71 9.10
CA PHE A 573 24.75 -4.81 8.40
C PHE A 573 24.74 -6.10 9.22
N GLU A 574 23.75 -6.95 8.96
CA GLU A 574 23.69 -8.29 9.53
C GLU A 574 24.39 -9.29 8.61
N ILE A 575 25.56 -9.76 9.03
CA ILE A 575 26.32 -10.84 8.38
C ILE A 575 26.47 -11.98 9.39
N ARG A 576 26.30 -13.21 8.94
CA ARG A 576 26.21 -14.40 9.80
C ARG A 576 27.32 -15.40 9.47
N ASN A 577 27.85 -16.06 10.50
CA ASN A 577 28.82 -17.14 10.35
C ASN A 577 28.14 -18.44 9.88
N GLU A 578 27.53 -18.38 8.71
CA GLU A 578 26.87 -19.47 8.01
C GLU A 578 27.26 -19.37 6.54
N LYS A 579 27.77 -20.45 5.95
CA LYS A 579 28.09 -20.46 4.52
C LYS A 579 26.79 -20.60 3.71
N ALA A 580 26.64 -19.74 2.71
CA ALA A 580 25.54 -19.71 1.76
C ALA A 580 26.09 -19.65 0.32
N LYS A 581 25.20 -19.77 -0.66
CA LYS A 581 25.55 -19.69 -2.08
C LYS A 581 24.51 -18.90 -2.85
N ASP A 582 24.97 -18.01 -3.71
CA ASP A 582 24.12 -17.23 -4.61
C ASP A 582 24.68 -17.24 -6.05
N SER A 583 24.22 -16.28 -6.87
CA SER A 583 24.62 -16.17 -8.28
C SER A 583 26.12 -15.89 -8.48
N MET A 584 26.79 -15.38 -7.43
CA MET A 584 28.19 -14.97 -7.43
C MET A 584 29.13 -15.98 -6.78
N GLY A 585 28.60 -17.09 -6.24
CA GLY A 585 29.38 -18.17 -5.67
C GLY A 585 29.11 -18.39 -4.18
N GLU A 586 30.07 -19.03 -3.52
CA GLU A 586 30.02 -19.22 -2.07
C GLU A 586 30.24 -17.89 -1.35
N LYS A 587 29.51 -17.69 -0.24
CA LYS A 587 29.58 -16.51 0.60
C LYS A 587 29.25 -16.86 2.05
N TYR A 588 29.55 -15.98 2.98
CA TYR A 588 28.81 -15.90 4.24
C TYR A 588 27.39 -15.35 4.03
N ALA A 589 26.43 -15.89 4.76
CA ALA A 589 25.03 -15.43 4.73
C ALA A 589 24.92 -14.02 5.30
N TYR A 590 24.06 -13.20 4.71
CA TYR A 590 23.71 -11.85 5.19
C TYR A 590 22.25 -11.56 4.87
N HIS A 591 21.69 -10.51 5.48
CA HIS A 591 20.34 -10.04 5.16
C HIS A 591 20.32 -9.37 3.77
N ASP A 592 19.52 -9.90 2.85
CA ASP A 592 19.33 -9.34 1.52
C ASP A 592 17.89 -8.84 1.33
N TRP A 593 17.73 -7.83 0.49
CA TRP A 593 16.43 -7.24 0.26
C TRP A 593 15.58 -8.15 -0.62
N GLN A 594 14.53 -8.76 -0.05
CA GLN A 594 13.56 -9.59 -0.76
C GLN A 594 14.15 -10.73 -1.63
N GLY A 595 15.32 -11.27 -1.28
CA GLY A 595 16.01 -12.31 -2.04
C GLY A 595 16.90 -11.78 -3.18
N TYR A 596 17.10 -10.47 -3.29
CA TYR A 596 18.03 -9.86 -4.23
C TYR A 596 19.42 -9.78 -3.59
N ASP A 597 20.28 -10.75 -3.91
CA ASP A 597 21.63 -10.89 -3.34
C ASP A 597 22.54 -9.66 -3.52
N SER A 598 22.21 -8.75 -4.43
CA SER A 598 22.92 -7.50 -4.73
C SER A 598 22.52 -6.33 -3.85
N LEU A 599 21.40 -6.40 -3.12
CA LEU A 599 20.84 -5.29 -2.36
C LEU A 599 20.85 -5.64 -0.87
N THR A 600 21.65 -4.92 -0.09
CA THR A 600 21.89 -5.21 1.33
C THR A 600 21.27 -4.11 2.20
N PRO A 601 20.13 -4.36 2.86
CA PRO A 601 19.51 -3.40 3.77
C PRO A 601 20.41 -3.07 4.96
N PHE A 602 20.33 -1.83 5.42
CA PHE A 602 20.95 -1.45 6.69
C PHE A 602 20.27 -2.16 7.85
N ALA A 603 21.06 -2.68 8.79
CA ALA A 603 20.61 -3.36 9.99
C ALA A 603 21.36 -2.87 11.26
N ASP A 604 21.81 -1.61 11.23
CA ASP A 604 22.45 -0.96 12.38
C ASP A 604 21.53 -1.07 13.61
N ARG A 605 22.06 -1.59 14.73
CA ARG A 605 21.29 -1.72 15.98
C ARG A 605 20.82 -0.37 16.50
N ASP A 606 21.64 0.66 16.27
CA ASP A 606 21.37 2.03 16.65
C ASP A 606 20.79 2.83 15.46
N TYR A 607 20.17 2.16 14.47
CA TYR A 607 19.50 2.85 13.36
C TYR A 607 18.58 3.96 13.91
N PRO A 608 18.72 5.22 13.49
CA PRO A 608 18.01 6.30 14.16
C PRO A 608 16.49 6.10 14.11
N GLY A 609 15.86 6.02 15.27
CA GLY A 609 14.42 5.80 15.37
C GLY A 609 13.96 4.34 15.31
N SER A 610 14.86 3.36 15.39
CA SER A 610 14.53 1.96 15.69
C SER A 610 13.93 1.80 17.09
N GLU A 611 14.44 2.55 18.07
CA GLU A 611 13.91 2.64 19.43
C GLU A 611 13.64 4.09 19.85
N ALA A 612 12.74 4.25 20.84
CA ALA A 612 12.39 5.55 21.39
C ALA A 612 13.59 6.14 22.15
N GLY A 613 14.31 7.08 21.53
CA GLY A 613 15.39 7.83 22.17
C GLY A 613 16.75 7.75 21.46
N THR A 614 16.92 6.89 20.45
CA THR A 614 18.14 6.82 19.64
C THR A 614 18.31 8.13 18.87
N LYS A 615 19.19 9.01 19.37
CA LYS A 615 19.39 10.37 18.83
C LYS A 615 20.64 10.51 17.97
N SER A 616 21.64 9.66 18.17
CA SER A 616 22.91 9.67 17.44
C SER A 616 23.38 8.22 17.26
N SER A 617 23.74 7.90 16.03
CA SER A 617 24.39 6.67 15.61
C SER A 617 25.24 6.98 14.40
N ASP A 618 26.22 6.15 14.11
CA ASP A 618 27.15 6.39 13.02
C ASP A 618 26.45 6.44 11.67
N LEU A 619 25.48 5.55 11.44
CA LEU A 619 24.65 5.59 10.24
C LEU A 619 23.79 6.86 10.18
N GLY A 620 23.21 7.29 11.31
CA GLY A 620 22.44 8.53 11.38
C GLY A 620 23.27 9.78 11.12
N ASP A 621 24.46 9.84 11.69
CA ASP A 621 25.43 10.90 11.43
C ASP A 621 25.84 10.88 9.96
N TYR A 622 26.10 9.72 9.37
CA TYR A 622 26.48 9.62 7.97
C TYR A 622 25.36 10.05 7.01
N LEU A 623 24.16 9.50 7.19
CA LEU A 623 23.04 9.74 6.27
C LEU A 623 22.42 11.12 6.47
N LEU A 624 22.33 11.64 7.70
CA LEU A 624 21.50 12.80 8.01
C LEU A 624 22.29 14.00 8.56
N TYR A 625 22.96 13.84 9.70
CA TYR A 625 23.48 15.00 10.47
C TYR A 625 24.85 15.50 9.99
N GLY A 626 25.74 14.59 9.59
CA GLY A 626 27.16 14.85 9.34
C GLY A 626 28.02 14.80 10.60
N ARG A 627 29.35 14.93 10.44
CA ARG A 627 30.32 15.09 11.53
C ARG A 627 31.26 16.25 11.23
N ASP A 628 31.73 16.91 12.29
CA ASP A 628 32.63 18.05 12.23
C ASP A 628 32.12 19.17 11.29
N LYS A 629 32.73 19.31 10.12
CA LYS A 629 32.37 20.31 9.09
C LYS A 629 31.63 19.69 7.90
N ASP A 630 31.51 18.37 7.85
CA ASP A 630 30.84 17.65 6.77
C ASP A 630 29.34 17.53 7.05
N ARG A 631 28.57 17.56 5.97
CA ARG A 631 27.12 17.37 6.02
C ARG A 631 26.76 15.91 5.78
N GLY A 632 25.71 15.42 6.42
CA GLY A 632 25.16 14.09 6.12
C GLY A 632 24.65 14.01 4.68
N VAL A 633 24.61 12.81 4.11
CA VAL A 633 24.23 12.55 2.71
C VAL A 633 22.96 13.31 2.31
N LEU A 634 21.86 13.13 3.05
CA LEU A 634 20.55 13.73 2.77
C LEU A 634 20.60 15.27 2.73
N THR A 635 21.34 15.90 3.63
CA THR A 635 21.40 17.37 3.75
C THR A 635 22.44 17.98 2.80
N ARG A 636 23.49 17.24 2.46
CA ARG A 636 24.54 17.67 1.52
C ARG A 636 24.00 18.01 0.14
N TRP A 637 23.11 17.20 -0.42
CA TRP A 637 22.60 17.42 -1.77
C TRP A 637 21.76 18.71 -1.89
N PHE A 638 21.13 19.18 -0.80
CA PHE A 638 20.48 20.49 -0.79
C PHE A 638 21.49 21.65 -0.94
N SER A 639 22.70 21.54 -0.37
CA SER A 639 23.76 22.55 -0.64
C SER A 639 24.28 22.52 -2.08
N GLU A 640 24.06 21.41 -2.81
CA GLU A 640 24.39 21.30 -4.24
C GLU A 640 23.20 21.71 -5.13
N GLY A 641 22.09 22.17 -4.54
CA GLY A 641 20.94 22.76 -5.25
C GLY A 641 19.74 21.83 -5.50
N LEU A 642 19.65 20.73 -4.75
CA LEU A 642 18.46 19.87 -4.77
C LEU A 642 17.21 20.62 -4.29
N SER A 643 16.04 20.33 -4.87
CA SER A 643 14.73 20.85 -4.42
C SER A 643 13.92 19.84 -3.61
N GLY A 644 14.16 18.54 -3.77
CA GLY A 644 13.52 17.51 -2.95
C GLY A 644 14.05 16.11 -3.18
N TRP A 645 13.57 15.19 -2.35
CA TRP A 645 13.86 13.76 -2.43
C TRP A 645 12.60 12.97 -2.80
N ARG A 646 12.74 12.02 -3.72
CA ARG A 646 11.89 10.83 -3.82
C ARG A 646 12.60 9.71 -3.05
N LEU A 647 11.94 9.10 -2.07
CA LEU A 647 12.55 8.16 -1.13
C LEU A 647 12.12 6.73 -1.47
N ASP A 648 13.08 5.91 -1.91
CA ASP A 648 12.89 4.52 -2.33
C ASP A 648 12.57 3.59 -1.16
N VAL A 649 11.64 2.65 -1.36
CA VAL A 649 11.28 1.60 -0.38
C VAL A 649 11.06 2.17 1.04
N ALA A 650 10.44 3.35 1.11
CA ALA A 650 10.37 4.14 2.33
C ALA A 650 9.66 3.42 3.50
N LYS A 651 8.81 2.43 3.21
CA LYS A 651 8.05 1.67 4.20
C LYS A 651 8.89 0.67 5.01
N GLU A 652 10.09 0.34 4.54
CA GLU A 652 10.97 -0.63 5.22
C GLU A 652 12.05 0.05 6.09
N VAL A 653 12.07 1.39 6.08
CA VAL A 653 12.95 2.19 6.93
C VAL A 653 12.20 2.59 8.21
N PRO A 654 12.85 2.54 9.40
CA PRO A 654 12.19 2.87 10.67
C PRO A 654 11.46 4.22 10.64
N PRO A 655 10.20 4.30 11.13
CA PRO A 655 9.40 5.53 11.04
C PRO A 655 10.03 6.69 11.81
N GLY A 656 10.74 6.41 12.90
CA GLY A 656 11.47 7.42 13.66
C GLY A 656 12.61 8.07 12.88
N PHE A 657 13.18 7.39 11.88
CA PHE A 657 14.17 7.98 10.97
C PHE A 657 13.53 9.06 10.11
N TRP A 658 12.40 8.76 9.46
CA TRP A 658 11.73 9.72 8.58
C TRP A 658 11.26 10.98 9.30
N ALA A 659 10.87 10.86 10.57
CA ALA A 659 10.54 12.02 11.39
C ALA A 659 11.75 12.97 11.56
N ARG A 660 12.94 12.39 11.82
CA ARG A 660 14.19 13.15 11.93
C ARG A 660 14.63 13.72 10.58
N VAL A 661 14.48 12.94 9.51
CA VAL A 661 14.74 13.41 8.14
C VAL A 661 13.89 14.62 7.84
N ARG A 662 12.60 14.60 8.16
CA ARG A 662 11.73 15.77 8.01
C ARG A 662 12.27 16.97 8.78
N ASP A 663 12.56 16.81 10.06
CA ASP A 663 13.04 17.89 10.91
C ASP A 663 14.31 18.55 10.34
N GLU A 664 15.27 17.78 9.85
CA GLU A 664 16.53 18.34 9.30
C GLU A 664 16.40 18.85 7.86
N VAL A 665 15.61 18.17 7.02
CA VAL A 665 15.39 18.59 5.62
C VAL A 665 14.54 19.85 5.56
N LYS A 666 13.55 20.02 6.45
CA LYS A 666 12.73 21.24 6.50
C LYS A 666 13.47 22.48 7.01
N LYS A 667 14.69 22.31 7.56
CA LYS A 667 15.62 23.43 7.84
C LYS A 667 16.44 23.84 6.60
N GLN A 668 16.40 23.06 5.53
CA GLN A 668 17.06 23.39 4.27
C GLN A 668 16.16 24.29 3.41
N ALA A 669 16.73 24.83 2.33
CA ALA A 669 16.01 25.59 1.33
C ALA A 669 16.42 25.12 -0.07
N THR A 670 15.50 25.22 -1.01
CA THR A 670 15.78 25.09 -2.45
C THR A 670 16.65 26.27 -2.93
N PRO A 671 17.25 26.21 -4.14
CA PRO A 671 18.04 27.32 -4.68
C PRO A 671 17.33 28.69 -4.68
N ASP A 672 16.01 28.69 -4.89
CA ASP A 672 15.15 29.88 -4.89
C ASP A 672 14.50 30.17 -3.51
N GLY A 673 15.00 29.55 -2.44
CA GLY A 673 14.62 29.87 -1.06
C GLY A 673 13.29 29.26 -0.58
N LYS A 674 12.73 28.27 -1.30
CA LYS A 674 11.47 27.60 -0.95
C LYS A 674 11.72 26.38 -0.06
N ALA A 675 10.63 25.87 0.53
CA ALA A 675 10.66 24.66 1.33
C ALA A 675 11.00 23.43 0.45
N PRO A 676 11.91 22.54 0.90
CA PRO A 676 12.18 21.28 0.23
C PRO A 676 11.00 20.30 0.22
N LEU A 677 10.93 19.45 -0.80
CA LEU A 677 9.96 18.35 -0.90
C LEU A 677 10.54 17.04 -0.34
N LEU A 678 9.74 16.33 0.48
CA LEU A 678 9.95 14.94 0.85
C LEU A 678 8.81 14.09 0.33
N LEU A 679 9.13 13.15 -0.56
CA LEU A 679 8.16 12.32 -1.26
C LEU A 679 8.54 10.85 -1.10
N GLY A 680 7.63 10.03 -0.56
CA GLY A 680 7.87 8.59 -0.37
C GLY A 680 7.38 7.74 -1.55
N GLU A 681 8.10 6.67 -1.88
CA GLU A 681 7.57 5.61 -2.75
C GLU A 681 6.59 4.72 -1.96
N ILE A 682 5.29 5.02 -2.05
CA ILE A 682 4.24 4.24 -1.39
C ILE A 682 3.23 3.77 -2.43
N TRP A 683 3.14 2.45 -2.63
CA TRP A 683 2.22 1.86 -3.61
C TRP A 683 0.77 1.75 -3.09
N GLN A 684 0.63 1.63 -1.78
CA GLN A 684 -0.67 1.49 -1.09
C GLN A 684 -1.19 2.85 -0.60
N ASP A 685 -2.16 2.82 0.33
CA ASP A 685 -2.56 4.01 1.08
C ASP A 685 -1.37 4.49 1.93
N GLY A 686 -1.00 5.77 1.75
CA GLY A 686 0.14 6.42 2.38
C GLY A 686 -0.19 7.24 3.61
N SER A 687 -1.41 7.14 4.17
CA SER A 687 -1.87 7.99 5.28
C SER A 687 -0.90 7.99 6.47
N GLN A 688 -0.25 6.86 6.76
CA GLN A 688 0.72 6.74 7.86
C GLN A 688 1.94 7.65 7.71
N PHE A 689 2.23 8.11 6.49
CA PHE A 689 3.36 9.00 6.20
C PHE A 689 2.94 10.46 5.99
N LEU A 690 1.64 10.75 6.06
CA LEU A 690 1.08 12.06 5.74
C LEU A 690 0.48 12.74 6.97
N THR A 691 0.81 12.28 8.18
CA THR A 691 0.39 12.89 9.45
C THR A 691 1.12 14.20 9.77
N GLY A 692 2.07 14.61 8.92
CA GLY A 692 2.79 15.89 8.96
C GLY A 692 4.15 15.85 9.65
N ASP A 693 4.55 14.69 10.15
CA ASP A 693 5.82 14.42 10.81
C ASP A 693 6.83 13.69 9.91
N THR A 694 6.42 13.10 8.78
CA THR A 694 7.33 12.42 7.84
C THR A 694 7.32 13.06 6.44
N PHE A 695 6.48 12.59 5.51
CA PHE A 695 6.50 13.06 4.12
C PHE A 695 5.51 14.19 3.84
N ASP A 696 5.75 14.92 2.77
CA ASP A 696 4.80 15.88 2.19
C ASP A 696 3.87 15.19 1.18
N SER A 697 4.43 14.23 0.46
CA SER A 697 3.81 13.58 -0.69
C SER A 697 4.21 12.11 -0.79
N VAL A 698 3.50 11.37 -1.65
CA VAL A 698 3.85 10.00 -2.04
C VAL A 698 3.65 9.81 -3.54
N MET A 699 4.34 8.82 -4.11
CA MET A 699 4.05 8.33 -5.47
C MET A 699 2.63 7.77 -5.53
N ASN A 700 1.71 8.43 -6.23
CA ASN A 700 0.29 8.13 -6.16
C ASN A 700 -0.11 6.94 -7.06
N TYR A 701 0.37 5.75 -6.73
CA TYR A 701 0.00 4.50 -7.41
C TYR A 701 -1.48 4.13 -7.22
N LYS A 702 -2.12 4.60 -6.15
CA LYS A 702 -3.58 4.47 -5.97
C LYS A 702 -4.35 5.20 -7.05
N LEU A 703 -3.90 6.40 -7.47
CA LEU A 703 -4.46 7.07 -8.65
C LEU A 703 -4.16 6.29 -9.93
N SER A 704 -2.94 5.78 -10.11
CA SER A 704 -2.60 4.95 -11.28
C SER A 704 -3.53 3.74 -11.42
N PHE A 705 -3.84 3.08 -10.31
CA PHE A 705 -4.81 1.98 -10.25
C PHE A 705 -6.24 2.46 -10.56
N ALA A 706 -6.74 3.50 -9.89
CA ALA A 706 -8.09 4.00 -10.09
C ALA A 706 -8.32 4.48 -11.53
N LEU A 707 -7.44 5.36 -12.02
CA LEU A 707 -7.53 5.93 -13.36
C LEU A 707 -7.20 4.89 -14.44
N GLY A 708 -6.09 4.17 -14.28
CA GLY A 708 -5.58 3.25 -15.29
C GLY A 708 -6.36 1.93 -15.33
N ASP A 709 -6.43 1.22 -14.21
CA ASP A 709 -6.96 -0.15 -14.16
C ASP A 709 -8.48 -0.20 -14.08
N LEU A 710 -9.11 0.63 -13.23
CA LEU A 710 -10.56 0.63 -13.09
C LEU A 710 -11.23 1.43 -14.21
N PHE A 711 -10.84 2.69 -14.42
CA PHE A 711 -11.49 3.50 -15.43
C PHE A 711 -11.04 3.18 -16.86
N LEU A 712 -9.77 3.44 -17.22
CA LEU A 712 -9.35 3.43 -18.63
C LEU A 712 -9.36 2.04 -19.27
N LEU A 713 -9.02 0.99 -18.50
CA LEU A 713 -9.04 -0.39 -18.97
C LEU A 713 -10.42 -1.05 -18.89
N ARG A 714 -11.13 -0.94 -17.74
CA ARG A 714 -12.38 -1.68 -17.50
C ARG A 714 -13.64 -0.88 -17.81
N GLY A 715 -13.57 0.45 -17.94
CA GLY A 715 -14.76 1.28 -18.10
C GLY A 715 -15.58 1.36 -16.83
N ASP A 716 -14.93 1.39 -15.67
CA ASP A 716 -15.57 1.48 -14.36
C ASP A 716 -15.22 2.80 -13.66
N ALA A 717 -15.81 3.89 -14.13
CA ALA A 717 -15.62 5.21 -13.53
C ALA A 717 -16.11 5.28 -12.09
N LYS A 718 -17.14 4.48 -11.71
CA LYS A 718 -17.68 4.48 -10.35
C LYS A 718 -16.67 3.92 -9.37
N ALA A 719 -16.14 2.73 -9.63
CA ALA A 719 -15.11 2.14 -8.78
C ALA A 719 -13.84 3.02 -8.72
N ALA A 720 -13.47 3.66 -9.83
CA ALA A 720 -12.38 4.63 -9.83
C ALA A 720 -12.65 5.84 -8.92
N ASP A 721 -13.87 6.40 -8.92
CA ASP A 721 -14.22 7.51 -8.05
C ASP A 721 -14.29 7.11 -6.57
N GLU A 722 -14.75 5.90 -6.26
CA GLU A 722 -14.74 5.36 -4.90
C GLU A 722 -13.30 5.30 -4.36
N GLU A 723 -12.35 4.76 -5.13
CA GLU A 723 -10.93 4.73 -4.78
C GLU A 723 -10.33 6.13 -4.56
N LEU A 724 -10.69 7.09 -5.41
CA LEU A 724 -10.24 8.47 -5.26
C LEU A 724 -10.93 9.19 -4.09
N THR A 725 -12.17 8.83 -3.76
CA THR A 725 -12.91 9.36 -2.60
C THR A 725 -12.27 8.90 -1.29
N ILE A 726 -11.83 7.64 -1.22
CA ILE A 726 -11.08 7.12 -0.07
C ILE A 726 -9.83 7.97 0.20
N LEU A 727 -9.06 8.32 -0.85
CA LEU A 727 -7.90 9.20 -0.68
C LEU A 727 -8.28 10.60 -0.19
N ARG A 728 -9.39 11.17 -0.69
CA ARG A 728 -9.90 12.48 -0.22
C ARG A 728 -10.37 12.45 1.23
N GLN A 729 -10.91 11.33 1.69
CA GLN A 729 -11.29 11.13 3.08
C GLN A 729 -10.06 10.99 4.00
N ASN A 730 -9.06 10.23 3.54
CA ASN A 730 -7.96 9.80 4.40
C ASN A 730 -6.79 10.79 4.43
N TYR A 731 -6.54 11.53 3.36
CA TYR A 731 -5.33 12.38 3.28
C TYR A 731 -5.63 13.81 3.72
N PRO A 732 -4.73 14.46 4.47
CA PRO A 732 -4.80 15.90 4.67
C PRO A 732 -4.79 16.62 3.33
N LYS A 733 -5.60 17.67 3.20
CA LYS A 733 -5.72 18.43 1.95
C LYS A 733 -4.36 18.94 1.43
N GLU A 734 -3.47 19.36 2.33
CA GLU A 734 -2.10 19.78 1.99
C GLU A 734 -1.30 18.68 1.26
N ALA A 735 -1.39 17.43 1.72
CA ALA A 735 -0.70 16.30 1.10
C ALA A 735 -1.42 15.82 -0.17
N LEU A 736 -2.75 15.75 -0.15
CA LEU A 736 -3.56 15.37 -1.31
C LEU A 736 -3.24 16.26 -2.52
N TYR A 737 -2.99 17.56 -2.28
CA TYR A 737 -2.72 18.55 -3.32
C TYR A 737 -1.25 18.59 -3.75
N ASP A 738 -0.40 17.82 -3.09
CA ASP A 738 1.02 17.68 -3.37
C ASP A 738 1.38 16.27 -3.90
N LEU A 739 0.41 15.35 -4.01
CA LEU A 739 0.62 13.97 -4.47
C LEU A 739 1.28 13.91 -5.85
N MET A 740 2.27 13.04 -6.01
CA MET A 740 2.87 12.78 -7.31
C MET A 740 1.98 11.87 -8.15
N ASN A 741 1.15 12.47 -8.99
CA ASN A 741 0.16 11.77 -9.79
C ASN A 741 0.79 11.15 -11.04
N ILE A 742 0.73 9.83 -11.13
CA ILE A 742 1.36 9.02 -12.18
C ILE A 742 0.36 8.04 -12.80
N VAL A 743 0.63 7.61 -14.02
CA VAL A 743 -0.03 6.46 -14.69
C VAL A 743 0.96 5.40 -15.16
N GLY A 744 2.25 5.69 -15.01
CA GLY A 744 3.38 4.85 -15.34
C GLY A 744 4.65 5.40 -14.70
N SER A 745 5.67 4.55 -14.59
CA SER A 745 6.97 4.82 -13.99
C SER A 745 7.99 3.80 -14.52
N HIS A 746 9.24 3.91 -14.08
CA HIS A 746 10.29 2.92 -14.35
C HIS A 746 10.06 1.52 -13.75
N ASP A 747 9.04 1.32 -12.92
CA ASP A 747 8.69 0.02 -12.31
C ASP A 747 7.38 -0.57 -12.85
N THR A 748 6.77 0.11 -13.82
CA THR A 748 5.49 -0.31 -14.39
C THR A 748 5.56 -0.38 -15.90
N VAL A 749 4.65 -1.15 -16.47
CA VAL A 749 4.41 -1.21 -17.91
C VAL A 749 4.14 0.18 -18.46
N ARG A 750 4.65 0.50 -19.65
CA ARG A 750 4.38 1.79 -20.31
C ARG A 750 2.88 2.00 -20.50
N ALA A 751 2.39 3.18 -20.12
CA ALA A 751 0.96 3.48 -20.11
C ALA A 751 0.30 3.29 -21.48
N ILE A 752 0.97 3.70 -22.57
CA ILE A 752 0.44 3.49 -23.93
C ILE A 752 0.27 2.01 -24.29
N TYR A 753 1.19 1.13 -23.85
CA TYR A 753 1.13 -0.31 -24.09
C TYR A 753 0.00 -0.93 -23.27
N LYS A 754 -0.04 -0.62 -21.98
CA LYS A 754 -1.10 -1.05 -21.06
C LYS A 754 -2.48 -0.68 -21.61
N PHE A 755 -2.70 0.59 -21.95
CA PHE A 755 -4.00 1.08 -22.40
C PHE A 755 -4.41 0.60 -23.78
N GLY A 756 -3.46 0.16 -24.62
CA GLY A 756 -3.75 -0.48 -25.90
C GLY A 756 -4.01 -1.99 -25.80
N GLY A 757 -4.09 -2.56 -24.59
CA GLY A 757 -4.35 -3.98 -24.38
C GLY A 757 -3.10 -4.87 -24.41
N GLY A 758 -1.92 -4.27 -24.26
CA GLY A 758 -0.66 -5.00 -24.16
C GLY A 758 -0.61 -5.95 -22.96
N LYS A 759 0.16 -7.03 -23.09
CA LYS A 759 0.31 -8.08 -22.07
C LYS A 759 1.74 -8.15 -21.56
N GLU A 760 1.90 -8.23 -20.25
CA GLU A 760 3.21 -8.37 -19.58
C GLU A 760 3.92 -9.69 -19.91
N THR A 761 3.17 -10.70 -20.36
CA THR A 761 3.72 -11.98 -20.82
C THR A 761 4.57 -11.85 -22.07
N VAL A 762 4.45 -10.74 -22.81
CA VAL A 762 5.34 -10.40 -23.93
C VAL A 762 6.48 -9.56 -23.36
N ALA A 763 7.68 -10.12 -23.26
CA ALA A 763 8.81 -9.47 -22.58
C ALA A 763 9.33 -8.23 -23.33
N GLN A 764 9.39 -8.30 -24.66
CA GLN A 764 9.94 -7.27 -25.54
C GLN A 764 9.00 -7.02 -26.74
N PRO A 765 7.81 -6.43 -26.52
CA PRO A 765 6.79 -6.24 -27.54
C PRO A 765 7.23 -5.33 -28.68
N GLY A 766 6.66 -5.59 -29.87
CA GLY A 766 6.58 -4.69 -31.01
C GLY A 766 5.22 -3.97 -31.09
N LYS A 767 5.06 -3.08 -32.08
CA LYS A 767 3.79 -2.33 -32.30
C LYS A 767 2.61 -3.22 -32.71
N THR A 768 2.85 -4.47 -33.10
CA THR A 768 1.81 -5.44 -33.48
C THR A 768 1.21 -6.19 -32.29
N ASP A 769 1.83 -6.11 -31.12
CA ASP A 769 1.41 -6.86 -29.93
C ASP A 769 0.32 -6.16 -29.11
N PHE A 770 -0.09 -4.95 -29.52
CA PHE A 770 -1.13 -4.15 -28.87
C PHE A 770 -1.73 -3.13 -29.86
N ASP A 771 -2.88 -2.54 -29.50
CA ASP A 771 -3.47 -1.45 -30.29
C ASP A 771 -2.85 -0.10 -29.89
N TYR A 772 -1.83 0.32 -30.65
CA TYR A 772 -1.15 1.61 -30.43
C TYR A 772 -2.11 2.80 -30.53
N ALA A 773 -3.09 2.78 -31.46
CA ALA A 773 -4.00 3.90 -31.66
C ALA A 773 -4.97 4.05 -30.47
N LEU A 774 -5.49 2.93 -29.96
CA LEU A 774 -6.29 2.90 -28.74
C LEU A 774 -5.47 3.32 -27.52
N GLY A 775 -4.25 2.78 -27.39
CA GLY A 775 -3.32 3.13 -26.33
C GLY A 775 -3.03 4.62 -26.29
N LYS A 776 -2.73 5.21 -27.45
CA LYS A 776 -2.53 6.66 -27.62
C LYS A 776 -3.76 7.46 -27.24
N ALA A 777 -4.95 7.06 -27.68
CA ALA A 777 -6.19 7.78 -27.37
C ALA A 777 -6.48 7.77 -25.86
N ARG A 778 -6.30 6.63 -25.19
CA ARG A 778 -6.48 6.49 -23.74
C ARG A 778 -5.38 7.18 -22.92
N LEU A 779 -4.14 7.20 -23.41
CA LEU A 779 -3.06 7.96 -22.80
C LEU A 779 -3.37 9.46 -22.75
N LYS A 780 -3.98 10.01 -23.83
CA LYS A 780 -4.45 11.39 -23.82
C LYS A 780 -5.53 11.65 -22.75
N LEU A 781 -6.48 10.72 -22.57
CA LEU A 781 -7.47 10.83 -21.48
C LEU A 781 -6.81 10.83 -20.10
N ALA A 782 -5.82 9.96 -19.92
CA ALA A 782 -5.05 9.88 -18.69
C ALA A 782 -4.32 11.20 -18.41
N ALA A 783 -3.64 11.77 -19.41
CA ALA A 783 -2.97 13.06 -19.30
C ALA A 783 -3.95 14.19 -18.95
N ILE A 784 -5.11 14.26 -19.60
CA ILE A 784 -6.16 15.25 -19.27
C ILE A 784 -6.57 15.14 -17.81
N PHE A 785 -6.80 13.91 -17.33
CA PHE A 785 -7.13 13.68 -15.92
C PHE A 785 -6.03 14.22 -15.01
N LEU A 786 -4.78 13.81 -15.21
CA LEU A 786 -3.65 14.20 -14.35
C LEU A 786 -3.48 15.72 -14.30
N MET A 787 -3.59 16.40 -15.44
CA MET A 787 -3.35 17.84 -15.53
C MET A 787 -4.48 18.66 -14.91
N GLY A 788 -5.70 18.12 -14.84
CA GLY A 788 -6.84 18.77 -14.19
C GLY A 788 -7.07 18.39 -12.72
N TYR A 789 -6.44 17.32 -12.23
CA TYR A 789 -6.60 16.82 -10.85
C TYR A 789 -5.65 17.54 -9.88
N PRO A 790 -5.97 17.67 -8.57
CA PRO A 790 -5.04 18.18 -7.56
C PRO A 790 -3.83 17.25 -7.39
N GLY A 791 -2.67 17.80 -7.02
CA GLY A 791 -1.40 17.08 -7.00
C GLY A 791 -0.46 17.52 -8.11
N MET A 792 0.74 16.96 -8.08
CA MET A 792 1.84 17.16 -9.01
C MET A 792 1.74 16.13 -10.16
N PRO A 793 1.17 16.44 -11.34
CA PRO A 793 1.16 15.53 -12.47
C PRO A 793 2.58 15.23 -12.92
N THR A 794 2.92 13.94 -13.03
CA THR A 794 4.24 13.49 -13.46
C THR A 794 4.16 12.67 -14.75
N ILE A 795 4.98 13.07 -15.72
CA ILE A 795 5.14 12.40 -17.01
C ILE A 795 6.39 11.52 -16.93
N TYR A 796 6.26 10.23 -17.24
CA TYR A 796 7.41 9.34 -17.37
C TYR A 796 8.03 9.49 -18.76
N TYR A 797 9.35 9.74 -18.84
CA TYR A 797 10.00 10.16 -20.09
C TYR A 797 9.63 9.29 -21.29
N GLY A 798 9.15 9.90 -22.36
CA GLY A 798 8.78 9.19 -23.58
C GLY A 798 7.30 8.83 -23.67
N ASP A 799 6.50 8.93 -22.60
CA ASP A 799 5.04 8.79 -22.69
C ASP A 799 4.46 9.86 -23.65
N GLU A 800 4.99 11.08 -23.60
CA GLU A 800 4.62 12.18 -24.48
C GLU A 800 5.15 12.02 -25.92
N ALA A 801 6.08 11.10 -26.13
CA ALA A 801 6.65 10.74 -27.44
C ALA A 801 6.16 9.39 -27.98
N GLY A 802 5.28 8.69 -27.26
CA GLY A 802 4.71 7.41 -27.69
C GLY A 802 5.62 6.19 -27.47
N VAL A 803 6.54 6.25 -26.50
CA VAL A 803 7.36 5.10 -26.10
C VAL A 803 6.47 4.03 -25.47
N TYR A 804 6.59 2.81 -25.97
CA TYR A 804 5.87 1.64 -25.48
C TYR A 804 6.87 0.60 -25.01
N GLY A 805 6.44 -0.27 -24.10
CA GLY A 805 7.27 -1.29 -23.49
C GLY A 805 6.49 -2.08 -22.43
N SER A 806 6.90 -3.32 -22.21
CA SER A 806 6.36 -4.24 -21.21
C SER A 806 6.87 -3.89 -19.80
N ALA A 807 6.81 -4.84 -18.87
CA ALA A 807 7.37 -4.70 -17.53
C ALA A 807 8.89 -4.47 -17.57
N ASP A 808 9.47 -4.07 -16.42
CA ASP A 808 10.91 -3.96 -16.21
C ASP A 808 11.66 -5.17 -16.79
N PRO A 809 12.72 -4.96 -17.60
CA PRO A 809 13.37 -3.69 -17.99
C PRO A 809 12.88 -3.03 -19.26
N ASP A 810 11.89 -3.60 -19.94
CA ASP A 810 11.42 -3.10 -21.23
C ASP A 810 10.66 -1.77 -21.12
N CYS A 811 10.16 -1.41 -19.94
CA CYS A 811 9.63 -0.07 -19.67
C CYS A 811 10.72 1.03 -19.68
N ARG A 812 12.00 0.67 -19.71
CA ARG A 812 13.16 1.58 -19.67
C ARG A 812 13.87 1.70 -21.02
N ARG A 813 13.14 1.59 -22.14
CA ARG A 813 13.67 1.83 -23.49
C ARG A 813 14.18 3.26 -23.66
N THR A 814 15.20 3.43 -24.49
CA THR A 814 15.76 4.75 -24.82
C THR A 814 14.72 5.71 -25.40
N TYR A 815 14.89 7.01 -25.12
CA TYR A 815 14.04 8.05 -25.68
C TYR A 815 14.20 8.12 -27.21
N PRO A 816 13.10 8.22 -27.99
CA PRO A 816 13.12 8.06 -29.44
C PRO A 816 13.43 9.38 -30.17
N TRP A 817 14.54 10.05 -29.81
CA TRP A 817 14.90 11.36 -30.37
C TRP A 817 14.83 11.39 -31.91
N GLY A 818 14.09 12.35 -32.46
CA GLY A 818 13.83 12.51 -33.90
C GLY A 818 12.79 11.55 -34.49
N LYS A 819 12.27 10.61 -33.70
CA LYS A 819 11.25 9.62 -34.07
C LYS A 819 10.02 9.68 -33.15
N GLU A 820 9.83 10.81 -32.46
CA GLU A 820 8.75 11.01 -31.51
C GLU A 820 7.37 11.05 -32.21
N ASP A 821 6.33 10.62 -31.49
CA ASP A 821 4.95 10.85 -31.90
C ASP A 821 4.59 12.34 -31.80
N LYS A 822 4.70 13.05 -32.93
CA LYS A 822 4.50 14.51 -33.00
C LYS A 822 3.10 14.96 -32.56
N GLU A 823 2.09 14.12 -32.71
CA GLU A 823 0.73 14.44 -32.30
C GLU A 823 0.58 14.36 -30.78
N LEU A 824 1.19 13.35 -30.14
CA LEU A 824 1.26 13.28 -28.68
C LEU A 824 2.06 14.47 -28.13
N LEU A 825 3.22 14.79 -28.70
CA LEU A 825 4.02 15.94 -28.27
C LEU A 825 3.23 17.26 -28.32
N ALA A 826 2.57 17.54 -29.44
CA ALA A 826 1.76 18.75 -29.58
C ALA A 826 0.59 18.77 -28.58
N PHE A 827 -0.02 17.62 -28.33
CA PHE A 827 -1.10 17.47 -27.37
C PHE A 827 -0.64 17.72 -25.93
N TYR A 828 0.45 17.09 -25.48
CA TYR A 828 1.01 17.28 -24.16
C TYR A 828 1.45 18.73 -23.94
N LYS A 829 2.14 19.34 -24.91
CA LYS A 829 2.53 20.75 -24.84
C LYS A 829 1.33 21.68 -24.65
N LYS A 830 0.26 21.47 -25.42
CA LYS A 830 -0.98 22.25 -25.28
C LYS A 830 -1.60 22.06 -23.89
N LEU A 831 -1.71 20.82 -23.45
CA LEU A 831 -2.34 20.44 -22.19
C LEU A 831 -1.58 20.98 -20.96
N ILE A 832 -0.26 20.85 -20.94
CA ILE A 832 0.60 21.39 -19.90
C ILE A 832 0.50 22.93 -19.86
N GLY A 833 0.47 23.57 -21.04
CA GLY A 833 0.22 25.01 -21.14
C GLY A 833 -1.07 25.46 -20.48
N ILE A 834 -2.16 24.69 -20.65
CA ILE A 834 -3.45 24.96 -19.97
C ILE A 834 -3.28 24.87 -18.45
N ARG A 835 -2.67 23.80 -17.92
CA ARG A 835 -2.48 23.69 -16.47
C ARG A 835 -1.65 24.85 -15.91
N ASN A 836 -0.54 25.18 -16.55
CA ASN A 836 0.36 26.24 -16.09
C ASN A 836 -0.28 27.62 -16.13
N ALA A 837 -1.18 27.89 -17.09
CA ALA A 837 -1.93 29.15 -17.16
C ALA A 837 -3.03 29.27 -16.10
N HIS A 838 -3.44 28.15 -15.48
CA HIS A 838 -4.59 28.08 -14.57
C HIS A 838 -4.24 27.37 -13.24
N LYS A 839 -3.04 27.62 -12.70
CA LYS A 839 -2.56 27.00 -11.46
C LYS A 839 -3.47 27.21 -10.25
N ALA A 840 -3.99 28.43 -10.06
CA ALA A 840 -4.93 28.73 -8.96
C ALA A 840 -6.14 27.77 -8.95
N LEU A 841 -6.55 27.29 -10.13
CA LEU A 841 -7.63 26.34 -10.30
C LEU A 841 -7.17 24.90 -10.15
N PHE A 842 -6.15 24.48 -10.91
CA PHE A 842 -5.78 23.06 -10.99
C PHE A 842 -4.83 22.60 -9.86
N ALA A 843 -4.05 23.50 -9.26
CA ALA A 843 -3.23 23.17 -8.10
C ALA A 843 -4.03 23.32 -6.79
N TYR A 844 -4.88 24.35 -6.67
CA TYR A 844 -5.50 24.73 -5.38
C TYR A 844 -7.03 24.66 -5.33
N GLY A 845 -7.72 24.45 -6.44
CA GLY A 845 -9.17 24.47 -6.46
C GLY A 845 -9.81 23.25 -5.79
N ASP A 846 -10.91 23.46 -5.08
CA ASP A 846 -11.70 22.39 -4.45
C ASP A 846 -12.22 21.43 -5.51
N LEU A 847 -12.12 20.13 -5.23
CA LEU A 847 -12.55 19.08 -6.15
C LEU A 847 -13.94 18.56 -5.78
N LYS A 848 -14.79 18.40 -6.78
CA LYS A 848 -16.08 17.72 -6.64
C LYS A 848 -16.35 16.83 -7.85
N THR A 849 -16.65 15.56 -7.61
CA THR A 849 -17.12 14.64 -8.66
C THR A 849 -18.51 15.08 -9.13
N LEU A 850 -18.69 15.20 -10.45
CA LEU A 850 -19.95 15.58 -11.08
C LEU A 850 -20.66 14.36 -11.68
N LYS A 851 -19.88 13.40 -12.22
CA LYS A 851 -20.39 12.16 -12.80
C LYS A 851 -19.31 11.09 -12.84
N ALA A 852 -19.63 9.88 -12.42
CA ALA A 852 -18.74 8.72 -12.48
C ALA A 852 -19.56 7.46 -12.80
N GLU A 853 -19.77 7.19 -14.10
CA GLU A 853 -20.66 6.12 -14.57
C GLU A 853 -20.09 5.44 -15.83
N GLY A 854 -19.74 4.16 -15.71
CA GLY A 854 -19.22 3.36 -16.82
C GLY A 854 -18.02 4.04 -17.49
N ASP A 855 -18.14 4.31 -18.80
CA ASP A 855 -17.11 4.95 -19.61
C ASP A 855 -16.95 6.48 -19.42
N VAL A 856 -17.69 7.10 -18.49
CA VAL A 856 -17.72 8.55 -18.28
C VAL A 856 -17.25 8.92 -16.88
N TYR A 857 -16.25 9.81 -16.80
CA TYR A 857 -15.79 10.44 -15.56
C TYR A 857 -15.73 11.96 -15.74
N ALA A 858 -16.38 12.72 -14.86
CA ALA A 858 -16.33 14.17 -14.84
C ALA A 858 -16.26 14.75 -13.43
N TYR A 859 -15.43 15.77 -13.24
CA TYR A 859 -15.26 16.48 -11.98
C TYR A 859 -15.04 17.98 -12.20
N SER A 860 -15.43 18.80 -11.23
CA SER A 860 -15.14 20.23 -11.19
C SER A 860 -13.97 20.56 -10.27
N ARG A 861 -13.28 21.65 -10.59
CA ARG A 861 -12.34 22.37 -9.74
C ARG A 861 -12.91 23.77 -9.47
N MET A 862 -12.86 24.23 -8.23
CA MET A 862 -13.31 25.56 -7.83
C MET A 862 -12.21 26.30 -7.08
N ALA A 863 -11.65 27.34 -7.70
CA ALA A 863 -10.64 28.18 -7.06
C ALA A 863 -11.25 29.10 -5.99
N ALA A 864 -10.42 29.57 -5.07
CA ALA A 864 -10.83 30.51 -4.02
C ALA A 864 -11.32 31.87 -4.56
N ASP A 865 -10.88 32.25 -5.77
CA ASP A 865 -11.34 33.47 -6.46
C ASP A 865 -12.67 33.31 -7.21
N GLY A 866 -13.31 32.14 -7.10
CA GLY A 866 -14.57 31.81 -7.76
C GLY A 866 -14.41 31.25 -9.18
N SER A 867 -13.19 31.19 -9.72
CA SER A 867 -12.95 30.55 -11.02
C SER A 867 -13.30 29.07 -10.96
N CYS A 868 -14.01 28.57 -11.99
CA CYS A 868 -14.40 27.17 -12.10
C CYS A 868 -13.84 26.54 -13.37
N GLY A 869 -13.43 25.28 -13.28
CA GLY A 869 -13.19 24.44 -14.44
C GLY A 869 -13.75 23.04 -14.26
N ILE A 870 -14.02 22.38 -15.38
CA ILE A 870 -14.61 21.05 -15.41
C ILE A 870 -13.78 20.18 -16.34
N VAL A 871 -13.38 19.01 -15.84
CA VAL A 871 -12.74 17.98 -16.63
C VAL A 871 -13.77 16.90 -16.88
N ALA A 872 -13.97 16.51 -18.13
CA ALA A 872 -14.91 15.47 -18.52
C ALA A 872 -14.27 14.53 -19.53
N LEU A 873 -14.34 13.23 -19.27
CA LEU A 873 -13.71 12.17 -20.06
C LEU A 873 -14.75 11.16 -20.51
N ASN A 874 -14.68 10.77 -21.78
CA ASN A 874 -15.42 9.66 -22.34
C ASN A 874 -14.44 8.68 -23.00
N ARG A 875 -14.28 7.50 -22.41
CA ARG A 875 -13.42 6.44 -22.96
C ARG A 875 -14.18 5.46 -23.87
N GLY A 876 -15.50 5.60 -23.97
CA GLY A 876 -16.42 4.76 -24.73
C GLY A 876 -16.77 5.34 -26.09
N ALA A 877 -17.92 4.95 -26.65
CA ALA A 877 -18.47 5.50 -27.88
C ALA A 877 -18.92 6.97 -27.71
N ALA A 878 -18.97 7.73 -28.80
CA ALA A 878 -19.42 9.12 -28.79
C ALA A 878 -20.83 9.25 -28.17
N ARG A 879 -21.00 10.19 -27.25
CA ARG A 879 -22.26 10.42 -26.53
C ARG A 879 -22.35 11.84 -25.96
N THR A 880 -23.57 12.28 -25.68
CA THR A 880 -23.79 13.47 -24.86
C THR A 880 -23.92 13.05 -23.39
N ILE A 881 -23.20 13.73 -22.50
CA ILE A 881 -23.31 13.54 -21.06
C ILE A 881 -23.96 14.77 -20.45
N THR A 882 -24.75 14.58 -19.40
CA THR A 882 -25.35 15.69 -18.64
C THR A 882 -25.14 15.42 -17.16
N PHE A 883 -24.80 16.49 -16.43
CA PHE A 883 -24.67 16.47 -14.98
C PHE A 883 -25.09 17.82 -14.41
N SER A 884 -25.48 17.80 -13.14
CA SER A 884 -25.92 18.99 -12.43
C SER A 884 -24.73 19.77 -11.87
N LEU A 885 -24.84 21.09 -11.92
CA LEU A 885 -23.88 22.02 -11.34
C LEU A 885 -24.46 22.65 -10.06
N PRO A 886 -23.59 23.13 -9.14
CA PRO A 886 -24.03 24.00 -8.06
C PRO A 886 -24.87 25.17 -8.58
N ALA A 887 -25.89 25.58 -7.83
CA ALA A 887 -26.76 26.70 -8.21
C ALA A 887 -25.99 28.00 -8.48
N SER A 888 -24.84 28.18 -7.83
CA SER A 888 -23.91 29.31 -8.06
C SER A 888 -23.31 29.36 -9.47
N LEU A 889 -23.37 28.27 -10.24
CA LEU A 889 -22.87 28.18 -11.61
C LEU A 889 -23.99 28.14 -12.66
N ALA A 890 -25.25 28.35 -12.27
CA ALA A 890 -26.35 28.43 -13.23
C ALA A 890 -26.14 29.61 -14.20
N GLY A 891 -26.38 29.40 -15.50
CA GLY A 891 -26.18 30.43 -16.54
C GLY A 891 -24.71 30.73 -16.88
N THR A 892 -23.76 30.07 -16.23
CA THR A 892 -22.32 30.27 -16.48
C THR A 892 -21.92 29.69 -17.83
N SER A 893 -21.14 30.46 -18.61
CA SER A 893 -20.53 30.01 -19.87
C SER A 893 -19.15 29.42 -19.63
N PHE A 894 -18.84 28.38 -20.39
CA PHE A 894 -17.58 27.67 -20.37
C PHE A 894 -17.06 27.48 -21.80
N HIS A 895 -15.74 27.49 -21.94
CA HIS A 895 -15.06 27.09 -23.16
C HIS A 895 -14.09 25.93 -22.88
N ASP A 896 -14.04 24.95 -23.77
CA ASP A 896 -13.07 23.86 -23.73
C ASP A 896 -11.72 24.35 -24.27
N ALA A 897 -10.72 24.44 -23.39
CA ALA A 897 -9.38 24.85 -23.77
C ALA A 897 -8.70 23.86 -24.76
N LEU A 898 -9.18 22.61 -24.86
CA LEU A 898 -8.63 21.60 -25.76
C LEU A 898 -9.21 21.68 -27.18
N THR A 899 -10.52 21.82 -27.34
CA THR A 899 -11.18 21.81 -28.66
C THR A 899 -11.73 23.16 -29.12
N GLY A 900 -11.87 24.14 -28.21
CA GLY A 900 -12.53 25.42 -28.47
C GLY A 900 -14.06 25.34 -28.43
N TYR A 901 -14.64 24.19 -28.06
CA TYR A 901 -16.08 24.04 -27.88
C TYR A 901 -16.58 24.96 -26.75
N ALA A 902 -17.68 25.68 -26.96
CA ALA A 902 -18.29 26.53 -25.95
C ALA A 902 -19.68 26.01 -25.55
N CYS A 903 -20.02 26.14 -24.28
CA CYS A 903 -21.31 25.72 -23.73
C CYS A 903 -21.71 26.60 -22.53
N THR A 904 -23.02 26.70 -22.27
CA THR A 904 -23.56 27.45 -21.13
C THR A 904 -24.43 26.53 -20.27
N ALA A 905 -24.29 26.63 -18.95
CA ALA A 905 -25.14 25.89 -18.02
C ALA A 905 -26.59 26.39 -18.10
N LYS A 906 -27.53 25.48 -18.35
CA LYS A 906 -28.97 25.77 -18.47
C LYS A 906 -29.74 25.02 -17.40
N ASP A 907 -30.62 25.73 -16.69
CA ASP A 907 -31.47 25.15 -15.63
C ASP A 907 -30.67 24.34 -14.58
N GLY A 908 -29.47 24.82 -14.23
CA GLY A 908 -28.57 24.16 -13.29
C GLY A 908 -27.85 22.92 -13.83
N ASN A 909 -27.98 22.60 -15.12
CA ASN A 909 -27.32 21.46 -15.75
C ASN A 909 -26.36 21.90 -16.85
N LEU A 910 -25.34 21.07 -17.10
CA LEU A 910 -24.42 21.22 -18.22
C LEU A 910 -24.43 19.94 -19.06
N SER A 911 -24.65 20.10 -20.37
CA SER A 911 -24.64 18.99 -21.34
C SER A 911 -23.45 19.13 -22.27
N LEU A 912 -22.66 18.06 -22.41
CA LEU A 912 -21.42 18.05 -23.18
C LEU A 912 -21.42 16.94 -24.23
N PRO A 913 -21.20 17.25 -25.52
CA PRO A 913 -20.98 16.23 -26.54
C PRO A 913 -19.54 15.72 -26.47
N LEU A 914 -19.34 14.49 -25.98
CA LEU A 914 -18.03 13.85 -25.95
C LEU A 914 -17.95 12.75 -27.00
N GLY A 915 -17.02 12.90 -27.94
CA GLY A 915 -16.63 11.90 -28.93
C GLY A 915 -16.01 10.64 -28.32
N LYS A 916 -15.68 9.67 -29.18
CA LYS A 916 -15.04 8.42 -28.77
C LYS A 916 -13.63 8.69 -28.26
N ASN A 917 -13.28 8.18 -27.07
CA ASN A 917 -11.99 8.44 -26.41
C ASN A 917 -11.62 9.94 -26.38
N GLN A 918 -12.60 10.80 -26.08
CA GLN A 918 -12.42 12.25 -26.01
C GLN A 918 -12.50 12.74 -24.55
N GLY A 919 -11.66 13.71 -24.22
CA GLY A 919 -11.80 14.50 -23.01
C GLY A 919 -11.90 15.99 -23.33
N MET A 920 -12.49 16.76 -22.41
CA MET A 920 -12.61 18.21 -22.44
C MET A 920 -12.10 18.81 -21.12
N MET A 921 -11.50 19.99 -21.20
CA MET A 921 -11.12 20.83 -20.06
C MET A 921 -11.81 22.18 -20.21
N LEU A 922 -12.99 22.28 -19.61
CA LEU A 922 -13.81 23.47 -19.63
C LEU A 922 -13.29 24.48 -18.62
N LEU A 923 -13.17 25.72 -19.04
CA LEU A 923 -12.82 26.86 -18.20
C LEU A 923 -13.97 27.86 -18.24
N MET A 924 -14.36 28.35 -17.07
CA MET A 924 -15.36 29.40 -16.93
C MET A 924 -14.92 30.66 -17.70
N GLU A 925 -15.82 31.22 -18.51
CA GLU A 925 -15.62 32.51 -19.15
C GLU A 925 -15.78 33.63 -18.11
N LYS A 926 -14.89 34.63 -18.17
CA LYS A 926 -14.93 35.79 -17.27
C LYS A 926 -15.95 36.83 -17.71
#